data_AF-A0A7R9KFK3-F1
#
_entry.id   AF-A0A7R9KFK3-F1
#
_cell.length_a   1.000
_cell.length_b   1.000
_cell.length_c   1.000
_cell.angle_alpha   90.00
_cell.angle_beta   90.00
_cell.angle_gamma   90.00
#
_symmetry.space_group_name_H-M   'P 1'
#
loop_
_entity.id
_entity.type
_entity.pdbx_description
1 polymer ?
#
loop_
_entity_poly.entity_id
_entity_poly.type
_entity_poly.pdbx_seq_one_letter_code
_entity_poly.pdbx_strand_id
1 'polypeptide(L)'
;TSMGVLLRDNVWYFSSTSVMHRHLRSRALGPLAGDVFILVNTVCTSRALCVETDGSITRLRKNNTLVNIFVVKKVMSSKRYFDNPYEDYRPSDAVLDQNSDALNTQLKDNFLKEYSKLLTHFEANVGQNIDSNDYSVYTGSTGYALLYLHLFHVLLLAFENLFREDNQNECNSSLNTLKSMVKYCTDIGSDTPDELLYGRSGFLYSLLYVRKFVPTSHQFIEDKDIRAVVDAIIKSGQRSAQKENMSAKCPLMYYWYKSPYLGAAHGYIGIMALLLEAKSYLTDEELNKCVKPTIDFILSLRLSSGNFPSGLDDMSDVLVHWCHGSPGAVHIFALAYEVFKEERYLTAAKDCCEVVWKRGLLVKGYGLCHGTAGNGYAFLRMYQLTKEEKYVLRAVRFDKALPYIQPVIKRLRLKRRDISFLLGDSGVLSIASVIHHLKGNQNECNSSLNTLKSMVKYCTDIGSDTPDELLYGRSGFLYSLLYVRKFVPTSHQIIEDKDIRAVVDAIIKSGQRSAQKDNMSAKCPLMYYWHKSAYLGAAHGYIGIMALLLEAKSYLTDDELNKCVKPTIDFILSLRLSSGNFPSGLDDMSDVLVHWCHGSPGTVHMFALAYQVFKDDKYLTAAKDCCELVWKRGLLVKGYGLCHGTAGNGYAFLRMYQLTKEEKYVLRAVKFGQWCCDYGKHGCRTADRPFSMFEGLAGTLYYLTDLLRPKNSRFPAYQLTN
;
A
#
# COMPACT_ATOMS: atom_id res chain seq x y z
N THR A 1 5.65 35.80 19.90
CA THR A 1 6.92 36.45 20.26
C THR A 1 7.88 35.38 20.75
N SER A 2 9.08 35.34 20.18
CA SER A 2 10.09 34.27 20.15
C SER A 2 10.27 33.42 21.43
N MET A 3 9.96 32.12 21.37
CA MET A 3 10.56 31.10 22.25
C MET A 3 11.85 30.59 21.60
N GLY A 4 13.00 30.89 22.20
CA GLY A 4 14.28 30.34 21.79
C GLY A 4 14.54 29.02 22.51
N VAL A 5 14.70 27.92 21.76
CA VAL A 5 15.18 26.64 22.28
C VAL A 5 16.71 26.64 22.22
N LEU A 6 17.36 26.30 23.33
CA LEU A 6 18.82 26.15 23.37
C LEU A 6 19.16 24.73 23.86
N LEU A 7 19.73 23.93 22.96
CA LEU A 7 20.20 22.57 23.24
C LEU A 7 21.66 22.63 23.72
N ARG A 8 21.90 22.25 24.98
CA ARG A 8 23.23 21.88 25.49
C ARG A 8 23.09 20.71 26.46
N ASP A 9 23.98 19.73 26.32
CA ASP A 9 24.14 18.58 27.22
C ASP A 9 22.86 17.75 27.49
N ASN A 10 22.04 17.52 26.45
CA ASN A 10 20.82 16.69 26.50
C ASN A 10 19.75 17.14 27.52
N VAL A 11 19.77 18.40 27.98
CA VAL A 11 18.75 18.97 28.88
C VAL A 11 18.03 20.12 28.18
N TRP A 12 16.69 20.08 28.21
CA TRP A 12 15.84 21.14 27.64
C TRP A 12 15.67 22.28 28.65
N TYR A 13 16.00 23.51 28.25
CA TYR A 13 15.77 24.73 29.03
C TYR A 13 14.68 25.57 28.37
N PHE A 14 13.64 25.94 29.13
CA PHE A 14 12.60 26.86 28.70
C PHE A 14 12.68 28.16 29.53
N SER A 15 12.78 29.31 28.86
CA SER A 15 12.72 30.65 29.49
C SER A 15 11.58 31.44 28.88
N SER A 16 10.78 32.10 29.71
CA SER A 16 9.66 32.97 29.29
C SER A 16 10.02 34.46 29.22
N THR A 17 11.30 34.85 29.38
CA THR A 17 11.71 36.27 29.30
C THR A 17 13.06 36.46 28.62
N SER A 18 13.16 37.44 27.72
CA SER A 18 14.28 37.74 26.81
C SER A 18 15.52 38.39 27.45
N VAL A 19 15.71 38.30 28.76
CA VAL A 19 16.85 38.95 29.45
C VAL A 19 17.58 37.95 30.35
N MET A 20 18.39 37.07 29.76
CA MET A 20 19.45 36.37 30.50
C MET A 20 20.57 35.83 29.60
N HIS A 21 21.03 36.64 28.65
CA HIS A 21 22.33 36.40 28.01
C HIS A 21 23.44 37.09 28.82
N ARG A 22 23.96 36.38 29.84
CA ARG A 22 25.33 36.46 30.41
C ARG A 22 25.29 36.05 31.88
N HIS A 23 26.16 35.12 32.25
CA HIS A 23 26.52 34.68 33.61
C HIS A 23 25.78 33.48 34.21
N LEU A 24 26.04 32.30 33.65
CA LEU A 24 26.16 31.08 34.45
C LEU A 24 27.51 30.39 34.10
N ARG A 25 28.50 30.56 34.99
CA ARG A 25 29.74 29.76 35.02
C ARG A 25 29.57 28.65 36.08
N SER A 26 29.83 27.42 35.63
CA SER A 26 30.19 26.16 36.33
C SER A 26 29.56 25.77 37.69
N ARG A 27 29.01 24.55 37.71
CA ARG A 27 29.56 23.39 38.44
C ARG A 27 28.99 22.10 37.85
N ALA A 28 29.87 21.17 37.47
CA ALA A 28 29.53 19.90 36.86
C ALA A 28 28.75 19.02 37.84
N LEU A 29 27.57 18.55 37.41
CA LEU A 29 26.93 17.35 37.94
C LEU A 29 26.98 16.31 36.81
N GLY A 30 27.46 15.11 37.11
CA GLY A 30 27.69 14.04 36.13
C GLY A 30 26.43 13.60 35.38
N PRO A 31 26.57 12.76 34.34
CA PRO A 31 25.47 12.40 33.46
C PRO A 31 24.40 11.61 34.24
N LEU A 32 23.21 12.17 34.37
CA LEU A 32 22.02 11.44 34.79
C LEU A 32 21.43 10.75 33.56
N ALA A 33 21.37 9.41 33.60
CA ALA A 33 20.76 8.62 32.54
C ALA A 33 19.22 8.71 32.65
N GLY A 34 18.57 9.21 31.61
CA GLY A 34 17.11 9.28 31.50
C GLY A 34 16.59 10.71 31.25
N ASP A 35 15.45 10.81 30.55
CA ASP A 35 14.78 12.07 30.22
C ASP A 35 14.25 12.75 31.50
N VAL A 36 15.11 13.53 32.16
CA VAL A 36 14.74 14.38 33.30
C VAL A 36 14.42 15.78 32.79
N PHE A 37 13.16 16.22 32.98
CA PHE A 37 12.75 17.59 32.69
C PHE A 37 12.87 18.44 33.95
N ILE A 38 13.54 19.59 33.84
CA ILE A 38 13.67 20.58 34.92
C ILE A 38 12.77 21.77 34.58
N LEU A 39 11.65 21.92 35.30
CA LEU A 39 10.77 23.09 35.18
C LEU A 39 11.20 24.15 36.21
N VAL A 40 11.62 25.31 35.73
CA VAL A 40 12.01 26.47 36.55
C VAL A 40 10.91 27.53 36.41
N ASN A 41 10.15 27.76 37.48
CA ASN A 41 9.10 28.78 37.47
C ASN A 41 9.51 29.98 38.36
N THR A 42 9.61 31.17 37.76
CA THR A 42 9.68 32.45 38.49
C THR A 42 8.27 33.02 38.59
N VAL A 43 7.78 33.20 39.81
CA VAL A 43 6.40 33.57 40.14
C VAL A 43 6.00 34.92 39.54
N CYS A 44 4.92 34.95 38.75
CA CYS A 44 3.93 36.04 38.78
C CYS A 44 2.53 35.52 38.36
N THR A 45 1.70 35.28 39.38
CA THR A 45 0.23 35.23 39.47
C THR A 45 -0.66 34.65 38.34
N SER A 46 -1.36 33.57 38.72
CA SER A 46 -2.75 33.18 38.38
C SER A 46 -3.06 32.42 37.08
N ARG A 47 -2.92 31.08 37.12
CA ARG A 47 -3.95 30.04 36.89
C ARG A 47 -3.23 28.67 36.85
N ALA A 48 -3.47 27.84 37.86
CA ALA A 48 -2.79 26.56 38.04
C ALA A 48 -3.35 25.49 37.09
N LEU A 49 -2.46 24.83 36.34
CA LEU A 49 -2.70 23.50 35.78
C LEU A 49 -2.48 22.49 36.92
N CYS A 50 -3.49 21.71 37.30
CA CYS A 50 -3.30 20.56 38.17
C CYS A 50 -2.54 19.47 37.40
N VAL A 51 -1.35 19.11 37.87
CA VAL A 51 -0.65 17.88 37.48
C VAL A 51 -0.40 17.13 38.78
N GLU A 52 -1.01 15.97 38.96
CA GLU A 52 -0.68 15.07 40.07
C GLU A 52 0.77 14.59 39.90
N THR A 53 1.62 14.84 40.90
CA THR A 53 3.00 14.33 40.93
C THR A 53 3.36 13.84 42.32
N ASP A 54 3.83 12.60 42.41
CA ASP A 54 4.55 12.08 43.56
C ASP A 54 6.04 12.42 43.37
N GLY A 55 6.54 13.48 44.02
CA GLY A 55 7.89 13.99 43.79
C GLY A 55 8.36 15.01 44.83
N SER A 56 9.63 14.91 45.21
CA SER A 56 10.29 15.75 46.25
C SER A 56 10.57 17.18 45.78
N ILE A 57 10.28 18.17 46.61
CA ILE A 57 10.57 19.59 46.37
C ILE A 57 11.91 19.97 46.99
N THR A 58 12.86 20.46 46.18
CA THR A 58 14.12 21.05 46.68
C THR A 58 14.07 22.57 46.53
N ARG A 59 14.07 23.30 47.65
CA ARG A 59 14.11 24.78 47.66
C ARG A 59 15.56 25.26 47.73
N LEU A 60 16.02 25.99 46.72
CA LEU A 60 17.30 26.71 46.75
C LEU A 60 17.06 28.22 46.81
N ARG A 61 17.74 28.91 47.73
CA ARG A 61 17.61 30.35 47.98
C ARG A 61 18.88 31.05 47.49
N LYS A 62 18.76 31.94 46.50
CA LYS A 62 19.84 32.86 46.13
C LYS A 62 19.24 34.19 45.68
N ASN A 63 19.67 35.30 46.30
CA ASN A 63 19.30 36.69 45.97
C ASN A 63 17.79 36.95 45.83
N ASN A 64 17.04 36.79 46.93
CA ASN A 64 15.63 37.22 47.09
C ASN A 64 14.57 36.71 46.08
N THR A 65 14.91 35.76 45.20
CA THR A 65 13.94 35.10 44.31
C THR A 65 13.74 33.64 44.71
N LEU A 66 12.49 33.24 44.95
CA LEU A 66 12.09 31.85 45.19
C LEU A 66 11.99 31.12 43.85
N VAL A 67 12.74 30.03 43.68
CA VAL A 67 12.69 29.17 42.51
C VAL A 67 12.21 27.79 42.94
N ASN A 68 11.05 27.38 42.45
CA ASN A 68 10.55 26.02 42.62
C ASN A 68 11.05 25.17 41.44
N ILE A 69 11.78 24.10 41.75
CA ILE A 69 12.23 23.11 40.77
C ILE A 69 11.31 21.89 40.88
N PHE A 70 10.58 21.60 39.81
CA PHE A 70 9.78 20.37 39.70
C PHE A 70 10.58 19.32 38.93
N VAL A 71 10.83 18.19 39.56
CA VAL A 71 11.42 17.02 38.91
C VAL A 71 10.29 16.07 38.57
N VAL A 72 9.90 16.01 37.29
CA VAL A 72 8.89 15.08 36.81
C VAL A 72 9.60 13.83 36.30
N LYS A 73 9.47 12.72 37.03
CA LYS A 73 9.99 11.41 36.60
C LYS A 73 8.91 10.71 35.78
N LYS A 74 9.09 10.61 34.46
CA LYS A 74 8.20 9.79 33.62
C LYS A 74 8.39 8.32 34.01
N VAL A 75 7.45 7.77 34.78
CA VAL A 75 7.40 6.33 35.04
C VAL A 75 7.00 5.66 33.73
N MET A 76 7.96 5.24 32.92
CA MET A 76 7.67 4.35 31.81
C MET A 76 7.21 3.02 32.40
N SER A 77 6.00 2.60 32.05
CA SER A 77 5.54 1.23 32.27
C SER A 77 6.61 0.25 31.79
N SER A 78 7.02 -0.68 32.64
CA SER A 78 7.94 -1.78 32.28
C SER A 78 7.34 -2.73 31.24
N LYS A 79 6.03 -2.63 30.99
CA LYS A 79 5.28 -3.49 30.09
C LYS A 79 5.51 -3.08 28.64
N ARG A 80 6.02 -4.01 27.83
CA ARG A 80 6.34 -3.83 26.39
C ARG A 80 5.17 -4.15 25.45
N TYR A 81 4.07 -4.66 25.99
CA TYR A 81 2.89 -5.08 25.25
C TYR A 81 1.62 -4.77 26.06
N PHE A 82 0.49 -4.68 25.37
CA PHE A 82 -0.83 -4.63 25.98
C PHE A 82 -1.33 -6.05 26.24
N ASP A 83 -2.08 -6.26 27.33
CA ASP A 83 -2.82 -7.50 27.48
C ASP A 83 -3.81 -7.62 26.33
N ASN A 84 -3.90 -8.81 25.73
CA ASN A 84 -4.84 -9.02 24.64
C ASN A 84 -6.28 -8.98 25.17
N PRO A 85 -7.11 -8.00 24.74
CA PRO A 85 -8.48 -7.86 25.23
C PRO A 85 -9.48 -8.73 24.48
N TYR A 86 -9.05 -9.41 23.41
CA TYR A 86 -9.94 -10.15 22.53
C TYR A 86 -10.16 -11.58 23.02
N GLU A 87 -11.40 -12.04 22.91
CA GLU A 87 -11.73 -13.45 23.07
C GLU A 87 -11.09 -14.29 21.97
N ASP A 88 -10.75 -15.54 22.31
CA ASP A 88 -10.19 -16.49 21.35
C ASP A 88 -11.29 -17.17 20.52
N TYR A 89 -10.86 -17.82 19.43
CA TYR A 89 -11.74 -18.39 18.42
C TYR A 89 -12.75 -19.41 18.96
N ARG A 90 -14.01 -19.27 18.52
CA ARG A 90 -15.08 -20.24 18.69
C ARG A 90 -15.46 -20.80 17.32
N PRO A 91 -15.85 -22.09 17.21
CA PRO A 91 -16.28 -22.67 15.92
C PRO A 91 -17.45 -21.95 15.23
N SER A 92 -18.21 -21.13 15.97
CA SER A 92 -19.29 -20.30 15.43
C SER A 92 -18.81 -19.02 14.74
N ASP A 93 -17.53 -18.65 14.87
CA ASP A 93 -16.97 -17.43 14.31
C ASP A 93 -16.78 -17.57 12.79
N ALA A 94 -17.72 -17.07 12.01
CA ALA A 94 -17.60 -17.00 10.56
C ALA A 94 -16.63 -15.88 10.17
N VAL A 95 -15.36 -16.19 9.89
CA VAL A 95 -14.34 -15.18 9.50
C VAL A 95 -14.04 -15.16 8.00
N LEU A 96 -14.24 -16.28 7.33
CA LEU A 96 -14.06 -16.42 5.89
C LEU A 96 -15.42 -16.57 5.18
N ASP A 97 -15.46 -16.16 3.93
CA ASP A 97 -16.54 -16.54 3.02
C ASP A 97 -16.38 -18.01 2.60
N GLN A 98 -17.47 -18.77 2.65
CA GLN A 98 -17.50 -20.22 2.46
C GLN A 98 -16.94 -20.67 1.10
N ASN A 99 -16.89 -19.78 0.11
CA ASN A 99 -16.53 -20.10 -1.28
C ASN A 99 -15.28 -19.38 -1.81
N SER A 100 -14.62 -18.50 -1.05
CA SER A 100 -13.59 -17.62 -1.63
C SER A 100 -12.26 -17.50 -0.89
N ASP A 101 -12.05 -18.22 0.23
CA ASP A 101 -10.85 -18.11 1.11
C ASP A 101 -10.50 -16.64 1.48
N ALA A 102 -11.45 -15.73 1.26
CA ALA A 102 -11.38 -14.30 1.52
C ALA A 102 -12.16 -13.99 2.79
N LEU A 103 -11.88 -12.85 3.40
CA LEU A 103 -12.69 -12.39 4.53
C LEU A 103 -14.14 -12.30 4.12
N ASN A 104 -15.03 -12.66 5.05
CA ASN A 104 -16.45 -12.45 4.86
C ASN A 104 -16.74 -10.98 4.56
N THR A 105 -17.87 -10.72 3.88
CA THR A 105 -18.24 -9.38 3.40
C THR A 105 -18.27 -8.35 4.53
N GLN A 106 -18.82 -8.69 5.70
CA GLN A 106 -18.94 -7.74 6.82
C GLN A 106 -17.57 -7.30 7.36
N LEU A 107 -16.65 -8.24 7.59
CA LEU A 107 -15.29 -7.94 8.04
C LEU A 107 -14.53 -7.15 6.97
N LYS A 108 -14.64 -7.59 5.71
CA LYS A 108 -14.01 -6.93 4.57
C LYS A 108 -14.45 -5.47 4.47
N ASP A 109 -15.74 -5.19 4.56
CA ASP A 109 -16.28 -3.82 4.44
C ASP A 109 -15.83 -2.93 5.60
N ASN A 110 -15.85 -3.46 6.83
CA ASN A 110 -15.33 -2.76 8.00
C ASN A 110 -13.84 -2.41 7.86
N PHE A 111 -13.02 -3.36 7.39
CA PHE A 111 -11.62 -3.11 7.12
C PHE A 111 -11.42 -2.07 6.04
N LEU A 112 -12.13 -2.16 4.92
CA LEU A 112 -11.99 -1.23 3.81
C LEU A 112 -12.39 0.20 4.20
N LYS A 113 -13.40 0.37 5.06
CA LYS A 113 -13.83 1.68 5.61
C LYS A 113 -12.70 2.34 6.40
N GLU A 114 -12.10 1.64 7.36
CA GLU A 114 -11.00 2.20 8.16
C GLU A 114 -9.71 2.31 7.36
N TYR A 115 -9.42 1.34 6.50
CA TYR A 115 -8.31 1.35 5.57
C TYR A 115 -8.33 2.60 4.68
N SER A 116 -9.50 2.98 4.14
CA SER A 116 -9.64 4.18 3.31
C SER A 116 -9.23 5.44 4.07
N LYS A 117 -9.65 5.59 5.35
CA LYS A 117 -9.25 6.72 6.19
C LYS A 117 -7.74 6.75 6.43
N LEU A 118 -7.16 5.60 6.76
CA LEU A 118 -5.72 5.47 7.00
C LEU A 118 -4.90 5.74 5.73
N LEU A 119 -5.37 5.27 4.57
CA LEU A 119 -4.74 5.53 3.28
C LEU A 119 -4.82 7.02 2.93
N THR A 120 -5.98 7.66 3.11
CA THR A 120 -6.12 9.11 2.91
C THR A 120 -5.17 9.89 3.83
N HIS A 121 -5.07 9.48 5.10
CA HIS A 121 -4.12 10.08 6.04
C HIS A 121 -2.65 9.88 5.59
N PHE A 122 -2.30 8.68 5.15
CA PHE A 122 -0.98 8.39 4.60
C PHE A 122 -0.68 9.26 3.38
N GLU A 123 -1.57 9.30 2.39
CA GLU A 123 -1.38 10.04 1.15
C GLU A 123 -1.29 11.56 1.36
N ALA A 124 -2.05 12.10 2.31
CA ALA A 124 -2.01 13.52 2.66
C ALA A 124 -0.68 13.94 3.30
N ASN A 125 0.02 13.02 3.98
CA ASN A 125 1.18 13.35 4.80
C ASN A 125 2.51 12.80 4.25
N VAL A 126 2.49 11.74 3.44
CA VAL A 126 3.71 11.08 2.95
C VAL A 126 4.61 12.05 2.18
N GLY A 127 4.02 12.93 1.35
CA GLY A 127 4.78 13.89 0.54
C GLY A 127 5.71 14.82 1.33
N GLN A 128 5.28 15.26 2.51
CA GLN A 128 6.06 16.15 3.39
C GLN A 128 7.09 15.39 4.23
N ASN A 129 6.94 14.07 4.35
CA ASN A 129 7.75 13.20 5.21
C ASN A 129 8.70 12.29 4.42
N ILE A 130 8.83 12.50 3.11
CA ILE A 130 9.84 11.80 2.29
C ILE A 130 11.21 12.41 2.60
N ASP A 131 12.09 11.59 3.16
CA ASP A 131 13.51 11.89 3.22
C ASP A 131 14.13 11.65 1.84
N SER A 132 14.60 12.71 1.19
CA SER A 132 15.17 12.62 -0.16
C SER A 132 16.50 11.86 -0.23
N ASN A 133 17.11 11.55 0.93
CA ASN A 133 18.32 10.75 1.03
C ASN A 133 18.05 9.29 1.41
N ASP A 134 16.84 8.95 1.85
CA ASP A 134 16.45 7.58 2.18
C ASP A 134 15.58 7.00 1.07
N TYR A 135 16.20 6.13 0.26
CA TYR A 135 15.56 5.40 -0.81
C TYR A 135 15.43 3.91 -0.51
N SER A 136 15.67 3.49 0.73
CA SER A 136 15.53 2.09 1.14
C SER A 136 14.10 1.59 0.96
N VAL A 137 13.92 0.27 0.88
CA VAL A 137 12.58 -0.34 0.96
C VAL A 137 12.06 -0.25 2.40
N TYR A 138 12.96 -0.29 3.38
CA TYR A 138 12.63 -0.34 4.80
C TYR A 138 11.99 0.98 5.30
N THR A 139 12.67 2.11 5.13
CA THR A 139 12.20 3.43 5.60
C THR A 139 12.04 4.49 4.52
N GLY A 140 12.57 4.23 3.33
CA GLY A 140 12.66 5.19 2.25
C GLY A 140 11.54 5.12 1.21
N SER A 141 11.73 5.91 0.14
CA SER A 141 10.72 6.09 -0.91
C SER A 141 10.39 4.80 -1.69
N THR A 142 11.33 3.87 -1.79
CA THR A 142 11.12 2.58 -2.47
C THR A 142 10.12 1.70 -1.71
N GLY A 143 10.02 1.85 -0.39
CA GLY A 143 8.99 1.19 0.43
C GLY A 143 7.57 1.63 0.05
N TYR A 144 7.39 2.92 -0.26
CA TYR A 144 6.09 3.44 -0.73
C TYR A 144 5.71 2.86 -2.09
N ALA A 145 6.68 2.74 -3.00
CA ALA A 145 6.44 2.10 -4.29
C ALA A 145 6.07 0.62 -4.14
N LEU A 146 6.68 -0.09 -3.20
CA LEU A 146 6.31 -1.47 -2.87
C LEU A 146 4.87 -1.57 -2.34
N LEU A 147 4.44 -0.63 -1.48
CA LEU A 147 3.05 -0.53 -1.03
C LEU A 147 2.11 -0.35 -2.23
N TYR A 148 2.32 0.67 -3.08
CA TYR A 148 1.42 0.92 -4.22
C TYR A 148 1.38 -0.25 -5.21
N LEU A 149 2.52 -0.90 -5.47
CA LEU A 149 2.57 -2.12 -6.27
C LEU A 149 1.73 -3.25 -5.66
N HIS A 150 1.73 -3.37 -4.33
CA HIS A 150 0.91 -4.35 -3.63
C HIS A 150 -0.58 -3.99 -3.66
N LEU A 151 -0.93 -2.72 -3.44
CA LEU A 151 -2.31 -2.22 -3.57
C LEU A 151 -2.86 -2.51 -4.95
N PHE A 152 -2.05 -2.30 -5.98
CA PHE A 152 -2.42 -2.62 -7.36
C PHE A 152 -2.78 -4.11 -7.53
N HIS A 153 -2.00 -5.04 -6.95
CA HIS A 153 -2.26 -6.47 -7.10
C HIS A 153 -3.49 -6.97 -6.31
N VAL A 154 -3.80 -6.36 -5.17
CA VAL A 154 -4.84 -6.88 -4.24
C VAL A 154 -6.15 -6.12 -4.35
N LEU A 155 -6.12 -4.79 -4.50
CA LEU A 155 -7.31 -3.94 -4.37
C LEU A 155 -8.05 -3.69 -5.69
N LEU A 156 -7.45 -3.98 -6.84
CA LEU A 156 -8.10 -3.83 -8.15
C LEU A 156 -9.35 -4.72 -8.34
N LEU A 157 -9.56 -5.69 -7.43
CA LEU A 157 -10.71 -6.59 -7.39
C LEU A 157 -11.65 -6.32 -6.19
N ALA A 158 -11.35 -5.36 -5.32
CA ALA A 158 -12.01 -5.23 -4.02
C ALA A 158 -12.99 -4.03 -3.91
N PHE A 159 -12.86 -3.01 -4.76
CA PHE A 159 -13.53 -1.72 -4.59
C PHE A 159 -14.93 -1.59 -5.20
N GLU A 160 -15.55 -2.66 -5.71
CA GLU A 160 -16.84 -2.55 -6.41
C GLU A 160 -18.08 -2.36 -5.50
N ASN A 161 -17.99 -2.52 -4.16
CA ASN A 161 -19.18 -2.61 -3.28
C ASN A 161 -19.25 -1.64 -2.07
N LEU A 162 -18.44 -0.58 -2.02
CA LEU A 162 -18.15 0.15 -0.77
C LEU A 162 -19.15 1.21 -0.29
N PHE A 163 -20.41 1.20 -0.71
CA PHE A 163 -21.38 2.19 -0.24
C PHE A 163 -22.72 1.56 0.15
N ARG A 164 -22.81 1.04 1.37
CA ARG A 164 -24.10 0.82 2.05
C ARG A 164 -24.05 1.18 3.54
N GLU A 165 -24.83 2.22 3.83
CA GLU A 165 -25.52 2.58 5.08
C GLU A 165 -24.72 2.94 6.35
N ASP A 166 -24.83 4.21 6.73
CA ASP A 166 -25.38 4.63 8.02
C ASP A 166 -26.18 5.93 7.78
N ASN A 167 -27.38 6.03 8.35
CA ASN A 167 -28.35 7.14 8.31
C ASN A 167 -29.47 7.08 7.23
N GLN A 168 -30.41 6.13 7.40
CA GLN A 168 -31.59 5.93 6.53
C GLN A 168 -32.45 7.20 6.37
N ASN A 169 -32.56 8.04 7.40
CA ASN A 169 -33.38 9.25 7.36
C ASN A 169 -32.76 10.35 6.48
N GLU A 170 -31.44 10.54 6.56
CA GLU A 170 -30.71 11.44 5.65
C GLU A 170 -30.68 10.89 4.22
N CYS A 171 -30.61 9.57 4.06
CA CYS A 171 -30.71 8.91 2.75
C CYS A 171 -32.09 9.17 2.10
N ASN A 172 -33.19 8.95 2.83
CA ASN A 172 -34.54 9.23 2.35
C ASN A 172 -34.73 10.72 2.03
N SER A 173 -34.19 11.62 2.86
CA SER A 173 -34.20 13.06 2.57
C SER A 173 -33.44 13.39 1.28
N SER A 174 -32.28 12.78 1.07
CA SER A 174 -31.46 12.99 -0.13
C SER A 174 -32.13 12.43 -1.39
N LEU A 175 -32.80 11.27 -1.28
CA LEU A 175 -33.59 10.69 -2.38
C LEU A 175 -34.80 11.56 -2.74
N ASN A 176 -35.47 12.15 -1.75
CA ASN A 176 -36.53 13.13 -1.99
C ASN A 176 -36.00 14.39 -2.67
N THR A 177 -34.84 14.89 -2.26
CA THR A 177 -34.19 16.02 -2.95
C THR A 177 -33.87 15.67 -4.40
N LEU A 178 -33.27 14.51 -4.66
CA LEU A 178 -33.01 14.04 -6.03
C LEU A 178 -34.30 13.95 -6.85
N LYS A 179 -35.37 13.37 -6.30
CA LYS A 179 -36.69 13.31 -6.96
C LYS A 179 -37.22 14.70 -7.29
N SER A 180 -37.09 15.67 -6.38
CA SER A 180 -37.54 17.06 -6.61
C SER A 180 -36.79 17.76 -7.75
N MET A 181 -35.51 17.40 -7.95
CA MET A 181 -34.67 17.95 -9.02
C MET A 181 -35.09 17.49 -10.41
N VAL A 182 -35.80 16.36 -10.54
CA VAL A 182 -36.26 15.81 -11.83
C VAL A 182 -37.02 16.87 -12.62
N LYS A 183 -37.96 17.58 -11.98
CA LYS A 183 -38.77 18.61 -12.65
C LYS A 183 -37.90 19.69 -13.30
N TYR A 184 -36.86 20.16 -12.58
CA TYR A 184 -35.94 21.18 -13.08
C TYR A 184 -35.08 20.65 -14.23
N CYS A 185 -34.56 19.43 -14.11
CA CYS A 185 -33.74 18.81 -15.15
C CYS A 185 -34.55 18.48 -16.41
N THR A 186 -35.86 18.22 -16.31
CA THR A 186 -36.70 17.88 -17.45
C THR A 186 -37.26 19.09 -18.20
N ASP A 187 -37.06 20.31 -17.69
CA ASP A 187 -37.48 21.52 -18.38
C ASP A 187 -36.55 21.83 -19.56
N ILE A 188 -37.01 21.53 -20.77
CA ILE A 188 -36.29 21.74 -22.05
C ILE A 188 -36.21 23.24 -22.40
N GLY A 189 -37.02 24.09 -21.77
CA GLY A 189 -36.96 25.55 -21.92
C GLY A 189 -35.90 26.22 -21.03
N SER A 190 -35.32 25.51 -20.07
CA SER A 190 -34.30 26.03 -19.16
C SER A 190 -32.90 26.06 -19.79
N ASP A 191 -32.04 26.94 -19.27
CA ASP A 191 -30.61 27.04 -19.65
C ASP A 191 -29.74 25.89 -19.08
N THR A 192 -30.37 24.83 -18.58
CA THR A 192 -29.66 23.66 -18.04
C THR A 192 -28.88 22.97 -19.17
N PRO A 193 -27.55 22.80 -19.05
CA PRO A 193 -26.76 22.11 -20.06
C PRO A 193 -27.04 20.59 -20.04
N ASP A 194 -26.63 19.89 -21.08
CA ASP A 194 -26.78 18.42 -21.13
C ASP A 194 -25.52 17.67 -20.71
N GLU A 195 -24.41 18.36 -20.46
CA GLU A 195 -23.13 17.72 -20.19
C GLU A 195 -23.00 17.05 -18.82
N LEU A 196 -21.88 16.38 -18.57
CA LEU A 196 -21.74 15.43 -17.47
C LEU A 196 -21.51 16.11 -16.11
N LEU A 197 -20.86 17.28 -16.04
CA LEU A 197 -20.43 17.86 -14.77
C LEU A 197 -21.50 18.72 -14.09
N TYR A 198 -22.28 19.46 -14.87
CA TYR A 198 -23.29 20.42 -14.41
C TYR A 198 -24.67 20.18 -15.03
N GLY A 199 -24.78 19.26 -15.99
CA GLY A 199 -25.96 19.11 -16.83
C GLY A 199 -26.84 17.89 -16.56
N ARG A 200 -27.83 17.73 -17.44
CA ARG A 200 -28.82 16.64 -17.39
C ARG A 200 -28.17 15.26 -17.40
N SER A 201 -27.05 15.08 -18.10
CA SER A 201 -26.34 13.80 -18.10
C SER A 201 -25.71 13.50 -16.73
N GLY A 202 -25.06 14.48 -16.08
CA GLY A 202 -24.58 14.31 -14.70
C GLY A 202 -25.70 13.94 -13.72
N PHE A 203 -26.86 14.55 -13.89
CA PHE A 203 -28.04 14.21 -13.11
C PHE A 203 -28.58 12.81 -13.43
N LEU A 204 -28.64 12.42 -14.72
CA LEU A 204 -28.99 11.05 -15.13
C LEU A 204 -28.07 10.02 -14.50
N TYR A 205 -26.76 10.28 -14.49
CA TYR A 205 -25.80 9.42 -13.81
C TYR A 205 -26.10 9.28 -12.32
N SER A 206 -26.46 10.38 -11.65
CA SER A 206 -26.84 10.36 -10.24
C SER A 206 -28.07 9.46 -10.00
N LEU A 207 -29.09 9.55 -10.86
CA LEU A 207 -30.28 8.69 -10.78
C LEU A 207 -29.96 7.20 -11.02
N LEU A 208 -29.15 6.89 -12.04
CA LEU A 208 -28.71 5.52 -12.32
C LEU A 208 -27.83 4.96 -11.20
N TYR A 209 -26.96 5.80 -10.62
CA TYR A 209 -26.08 5.44 -9.53
C TYR A 209 -26.88 5.07 -8.28
N VAL A 210 -27.78 5.94 -7.82
CA VAL A 210 -28.62 5.60 -6.64
C VAL A 210 -29.53 4.42 -6.93
N ARG A 211 -30.04 4.28 -8.17
CA ARG A 211 -30.83 3.12 -8.58
C ARG A 211 -30.05 1.81 -8.43
N LYS A 212 -28.77 1.83 -8.81
CA LYS A 212 -27.90 0.65 -8.74
C LYS A 212 -27.47 0.32 -7.32
N PHE A 213 -27.14 1.33 -6.51
CA PHE A 213 -26.43 1.13 -5.25
C PHE A 213 -27.31 1.25 -4.00
N VAL A 214 -28.44 1.96 -4.06
CA VAL A 214 -29.35 2.19 -2.93
C VAL A 214 -30.65 1.40 -3.14
N PRO A 215 -30.86 0.25 -2.48
CA PRO A 215 -32.01 -0.63 -2.70
C PRO A 215 -33.38 0.05 -2.54
N THR A 216 -33.49 0.95 -1.57
CA THR A 216 -34.74 1.68 -1.27
C THR A 216 -35.06 2.77 -2.30
N SER A 217 -34.14 3.11 -3.20
CA SER A 217 -34.31 4.21 -4.15
C SER A 217 -35.54 4.04 -5.07
N HIS A 218 -35.92 2.80 -5.39
CA HIS A 218 -37.12 2.48 -6.18
C HIS A 218 -38.43 3.01 -5.58
N GLN A 219 -38.47 3.26 -4.26
CA GLN A 219 -39.64 3.81 -3.58
C GLN A 219 -39.79 5.32 -3.78
N PHE A 220 -38.72 6.02 -4.20
CA PHE A 220 -38.66 7.48 -4.31
C PHE A 220 -38.49 7.94 -5.76
N ILE A 221 -37.56 7.29 -6.46
CA ILE A 221 -37.26 7.54 -7.87
C ILE A 221 -37.91 6.39 -8.63
N GLU A 222 -38.83 6.72 -9.53
CA GLU A 222 -39.56 5.80 -10.37
C GLU A 222 -38.89 5.74 -11.76
N ASP A 223 -39.14 4.68 -12.51
CA ASP A 223 -38.54 4.50 -13.85
C ASP A 223 -38.96 5.62 -14.82
N LYS A 224 -40.16 6.18 -14.63
CA LYS A 224 -40.66 7.34 -15.37
C LYS A 224 -39.81 8.60 -15.15
N ASP A 225 -39.16 8.74 -14.00
CA ASP A 225 -38.30 9.91 -13.71
C ASP A 225 -37.00 9.82 -14.51
N ILE A 226 -36.40 8.63 -14.53
CA ILE A 226 -35.18 8.36 -15.30
C ILE A 226 -35.51 8.54 -16.79
N ARG A 227 -36.63 7.98 -17.25
CA ARG A 227 -37.10 8.15 -18.63
C ARG A 227 -37.33 9.62 -18.98
N ALA A 228 -37.92 10.42 -18.09
CA ALA A 228 -38.14 11.84 -18.36
C ALA A 228 -36.83 12.61 -18.54
N VAL A 229 -35.77 12.29 -17.78
CA VAL A 229 -34.45 12.90 -17.98
C VAL A 229 -33.82 12.45 -19.31
N VAL A 230 -33.94 11.17 -19.67
CA VAL A 230 -33.51 10.66 -20.97
C VAL A 230 -34.24 11.38 -22.11
N ASP A 231 -35.57 11.55 -22.01
CA ASP A 231 -36.39 12.30 -22.96
C ASP A 231 -35.90 13.74 -23.13
N ALA A 232 -35.58 14.42 -22.03
CA ALA A 232 -35.10 15.78 -22.06
C ALA A 232 -33.74 15.90 -22.78
N ILE A 233 -32.81 14.97 -22.52
CA ILE A 233 -31.51 14.91 -23.20
C ILE A 233 -31.71 14.67 -24.71
N ILE A 234 -32.52 13.67 -25.10
CA ILE A 234 -32.79 13.36 -26.51
C ILE A 234 -33.44 14.54 -27.24
N LYS A 235 -34.49 15.14 -26.67
CA LYS A 235 -35.20 16.28 -27.28
C LYS A 235 -34.31 17.51 -27.39
N SER A 236 -33.52 17.81 -26.36
CA SER A 236 -32.52 18.90 -26.39
C SER A 236 -31.52 18.68 -27.53
N GLY A 237 -30.99 17.45 -27.64
CA GLY A 237 -30.07 17.05 -28.69
C GLY A 237 -30.65 17.18 -30.10
N GLN A 238 -31.88 16.71 -30.31
CA GLN A 238 -32.59 16.80 -31.60
C GLN A 238 -32.89 18.25 -31.99
N ARG A 239 -33.35 19.07 -31.05
CA ARG A 239 -33.63 20.50 -31.28
C ARG A 239 -32.38 21.24 -31.72
N SER A 240 -31.25 20.99 -31.06
CA SER A 240 -29.97 21.58 -31.42
C SER A 240 -29.50 21.08 -32.80
N ALA A 241 -29.61 19.78 -33.08
CA ALA A 241 -29.26 19.22 -34.38
C ALA A 241 -30.11 19.80 -35.53
N GLN A 242 -31.40 20.02 -35.29
CA GLN A 242 -32.30 20.64 -36.26
C GLN A 242 -31.93 22.11 -36.50
N LYS A 243 -31.65 22.87 -35.44
CA LYS A 243 -31.23 24.27 -35.53
C LYS A 243 -29.97 24.44 -36.36
N GLU A 244 -29.04 23.50 -36.27
CA GLU A 244 -27.77 23.49 -36.98
C GLU A 244 -27.82 22.80 -38.36
N ASN A 245 -29.01 22.35 -38.80
CA ASN A 245 -29.20 21.56 -40.04
C ASN A 245 -28.33 20.29 -40.11
N MET A 246 -28.10 19.65 -38.97
CA MET A 246 -27.21 18.50 -38.82
C MET A 246 -27.93 17.18 -38.54
N SER A 247 -29.27 17.18 -38.45
CA SER A 247 -30.07 16.01 -38.03
C SER A 247 -29.80 14.73 -38.83
N ALA A 248 -29.45 14.84 -40.12
CA ALA A 248 -29.11 13.68 -40.96
C ALA A 248 -27.71 13.10 -40.66
N LYS A 249 -26.77 13.92 -40.20
CA LYS A 249 -25.36 13.54 -39.97
C LYS A 249 -25.06 13.27 -38.50
N CYS A 250 -25.66 14.05 -37.60
CA CYS A 250 -25.53 13.97 -36.16
C CYS A 250 -26.90 14.26 -35.53
N PRO A 251 -27.73 13.23 -35.28
CA PRO A 251 -29.10 13.42 -34.80
C PRO A 251 -29.22 14.10 -33.43
N LEU A 252 -28.16 14.02 -32.62
CA LEU A 252 -28.10 14.62 -31.29
C LEU A 252 -26.88 15.55 -31.18
N MET A 253 -27.12 16.86 -31.08
CA MET A 253 -26.06 17.86 -30.90
C MET A 253 -26.16 18.55 -29.55
N TYR A 254 -25.03 18.86 -28.93
CA TYR A 254 -24.97 19.43 -27.60
C TYR A 254 -23.94 20.54 -27.53
N TYR A 255 -24.19 21.51 -26.65
CA TYR A 255 -23.34 22.68 -26.48
C TYR A 255 -23.04 22.91 -25.01
N TRP A 256 -21.81 23.34 -24.72
CA TRP A 256 -21.43 23.89 -23.43
C TRP A 256 -20.72 25.23 -23.65
N TYR A 257 -21.19 26.29 -22.98
CA TYR A 257 -20.77 27.67 -23.26
C TYR A 257 -20.71 28.02 -24.76
N LYS A 258 -21.72 27.60 -25.52
CA LYS A 258 -21.86 27.81 -26.98
C LYS A 258 -20.85 27.05 -27.86
N SER A 259 -20.03 26.16 -27.30
CA SER A 259 -19.13 25.29 -28.07
C SER A 259 -19.57 23.82 -28.05
N PRO A 260 -19.49 23.11 -29.18
CA PRO A 260 -19.81 21.70 -29.30
C PRO A 260 -18.61 20.82 -28.91
N TYR A 261 -18.33 20.70 -27.62
CA TYR A 261 -17.23 19.86 -27.11
C TYR A 261 -17.46 18.38 -27.39
N LEU A 262 -16.40 17.64 -27.67
CA LEU A 262 -16.50 16.20 -27.96
C LEU A 262 -16.23 15.34 -26.73
N GLY A 263 -15.36 15.81 -25.84
CA GLY A 263 -14.80 15.02 -24.74
C GLY A 263 -15.78 14.59 -23.63
N ALA A 264 -15.33 13.73 -22.71
CA ALA A 264 -16.22 13.05 -21.76
C ALA A 264 -16.82 13.95 -20.67
N ALA A 265 -16.17 15.06 -20.33
CA ALA A 265 -16.66 15.96 -19.28
C ALA A 265 -17.80 16.85 -19.79
N HIS A 266 -17.52 17.61 -20.85
CA HIS A 266 -18.41 18.68 -21.31
C HIS A 266 -19.11 18.38 -22.65
N GLY A 267 -18.93 17.17 -23.18
CA GLY A 267 -19.18 16.88 -24.58
C GLY A 267 -19.87 15.57 -24.86
N TYR A 268 -19.95 15.26 -26.15
CA TYR A 268 -20.84 14.23 -26.69
C TYR A 268 -20.45 12.84 -26.16
N ILE A 269 -19.16 12.59 -25.94
CA ILE A 269 -18.66 11.30 -25.43
C ILE A 269 -19.29 10.96 -24.08
N GLY A 270 -19.37 11.92 -23.15
CA GLY A 270 -19.93 11.69 -21.82
C GLY A 270 -21.45 11.49 -21.87
N ILE A 271 -22.14 12.32 -22.65
CA ILE A 271 -23.59 12.28 -22.82
C ILE A 271 -24.02 10.94 -23.44
N MET A 272 -23.37 10.53 -24.55
CA MET A 272 -23.69 9.27 -25.21
C MET A 272 -23.34 8.05 -24.35
N ALA A 273 -22.23 8.09 -23.59
CA ALA A 273 -21.90 7.01 -22.67
C ALA A 273 -23.03 6.79 -21.64
N LEU A 274 -23.61 7.87 -21.10
CA LEU A 274 -24.70 7.75 -20.14
C LEU A 274 -26.05 7.37 -20.77
N LEU A 275 -26.32 7.78 -22.00
CA LEU A 275 -27.48 7.26 -22.73
C LEU A 275 -27.36 5.76 -22.98
N LEU A 276 -26.17 5.25 -23.28
CA LEU A 276 -25.93 3.79 -23.41
C LEU A 276 -26.07 3.05 -22.07
N GLU A 277 -25.58 3.63 -20.97
CA GLU A 277 -25.81 3.07 -19.62
C GLU A 277 -27.31 3.07 -19.26
N ALA A 278 -28.08 4.05 -19.76
CA ALA A 278 -29.52 4.14 -19.62
C ALA A 278 -30.32 3.36 -20.69
N LYS A 279 -29.70 2.44 -21.45
CA LYS A 279 -30.36 1.80 -22.62
C LYS A 279 -31.70 1.15 -22.34
N SER A 280 -31.93 0.64 -21.12
CA SER A 280 -33.22 0.03 -20.73
C SER A 280 -34.37 1.03 -20.71
N TYR A 281 -34.05 2.33 -20.64
CA TYR A 281 -35.01 3.40 -20.69
C TYR A 281 -35.19 3.96 -22.10
N LEU A 282 -34.35 3.62 -23.08
CA LEU A 282 -34.46 4.05 -24.47
C LEU A 282 -35.41 3.16 -25.27
N THR A 283 -36.15 3.74 -26.20
CA THR A 283 -36.85 2.97 -27.24
C THR A 283 -35.86 2.46 -28.28
N ASP A 284 -36.20 1.37 -28.97
CA ASP A 284 -35.39 0.87 -30.10
C ASP A 284 -35.18 1.92 -31.18
N GLU A 285 -36.17 2.79 -31.40
CA GLU A 285 -36.07 3.89 -32.34
C GLU A 285 -35.05 4.95 -31.91
N GLU A 286 -35.09 5.41 -30.66
CA GLU A 286 -34.10 6.37 -30.15
C GLU A 286 -32.69 5.78 -30.14
N LEU A 287 -32.56 4.51 -29.74
CA LEU A 287 -31.27 3.83 -29.68
C LEU A 287 -30.65 3.71 -31.09
N ASN A 288 -31.44 3.30 -32.08
CA ASN A 288 -30.94 3.01 -33.43
C ASN A 288 -30.96 4.21 -34.40
N LYS A 289 -31.85 5.19 -34.20
CA LYS A 289 -31.96 6.38 -35.07
C LYS A 289 -31.36 7.65 -34.46
N CYS A 290 -31.11 7.70 -33.15
CA CYS A 290 -30.53 8.88 -32.49
C CYS A 290 -29.18 8.60 -31.86
N VAL A 291 -29.10 7.66 -30.91
CA VAL A 291 -27.87 7.40 -30.14
C VAL A 291 -26.79 6.78 -31.02
N LYS A 292 -27.07 5.65 -31.68
CA LYS A 292 -26.10 4.95 -32.52
C LYS A 292 -25.53 5.83 -33.65
N PRO A 293 -26.34 6.56 -34.46
CA PRO A 293 -25.78 7.42 -35.51
C PRO A 293 -24.96 8.59 -34.96
N THR A 294 -25.28 9.09 -33.75
CA THR A 294 -24.46 10.11 -33.08
C THR A 294 -23.11 9.53 -32.66
N ILE A 295 -23.06 8.29 -32.15
CA ILE A 295 -21.79 7.60 -31.85
C ILE A 295 -20.98 7.35 -33.12
N ASP A 296 -21.63 7.00 -34.23
CA ASP A 296 -20.98 6.85 -35.53
C ASP A 296 -20.39 8.17 -36.03
N PHE A 297 -21.10 9.28 -35.82
CA PHE A 297 -20.58 10.60 -36.08
C PHE A 297 -19.35 10.90 -35.22
N ILE A 298 -19.38 10.62 -33.90
CA ILE A 298 -18.20 10.76 -33.03
C ILE A 298 -17.03 9.93 -33.57
N LEU A 299 -17.26 8.67 -33.95
CA LEU A 299 -16.24 7.79 -34.51
C LEU A 299 -15.64 8.35 -35.80
N SER A 300 -16.45 9.01 -36.64
CA SER A 300 -15.98 9.66 -37.88
C SER A 300 -15.03 10.84 -37.64
N LEU A 301 -15.01 11.41 -36.43
CA LEU A 301 -14.11 12.51 -36.04
C LEU A 301 -12.75 12.04 -35.54
N ARG A 302 -12.48 10.73 -35.59
CA ARG A 302 -11.19 10.16 -35.21
C ARG A 302 -10.07 10.74 -36.08
N LEU A 303 -9.05 11.30 -35.43
CA LEU A 303 -7.88 11.89 -36.07
C LEU A 303 -6.95 10.79 -36.60
N SER A 304 -6.02 11.17 -37.48
CA SER A 304 -5.05 10.23 -38.09
C SER A 304 -4.16 9.50 -37.07
N SER A 305 -3.93 10.11 -35.90
CA SER A 305 -3.21 9.47 -34.79
C SER A 305 -4.02 8.38 -34.06
N GLY A 306 -5.33 8.31 -34.31
CA GLY A 306 -6.30 7.55 -33.53
C GLY A 306 -6.92 8.35 -32.37
N ASN A 307 -6.47 9.59 -32.13
CA ASN A 307 -6.98 10.45 -31.07
C ASN A 307 -8.29 11.16 -31.47
N PHE A 308 -8.89 11.88 -30.52
CA PHE A 308 -10.10 12.66 -30.73
C PHE A 308 -9.88 14.14 -30.39
N PRO A 309 -10.50 15.06 -31.15
CA PRO A 309 -10.40 16.49 -30.91
C PRO A 309 -11.12 16.92 -29.63
N SER A 310 -10.86 18.13 -29.17
CA SER A 310 -11.47 18.67 -27.95
C SER A 310 -12.96 19.02 -28.16
N GLY A 311 -13.31 19.47 -29.37
CA GLY A 311 -14.66 19.82 -29.83
C GLY A 311 -14.70 20.01 -31.36
N LEU A 312 -15.89 20.23 -31.93
CA LEU A 312 -16.02 20.41 -33.40
C LEU A 312 -15.36 21.70 -33.90
N ASP A 313 -15.17 22.68 -33.02
CA ASP A 313 -14.53 23.97 -33.34
C ASP A 313 -13.00 23.92 -33.18
N ASP A 314 -12.46 22.87 -32.56
CA ASP A 314 -11.03 22.70 -32.29
C ASP A 314 -10.61 21.25 -32.60
N MET A 315 -10.21 21.04 -33.85
CA MET A 315 -9.78 19.75 -34.37
C MET A 315 -8.31 19.43 -34.06
N SER A 316 -7.69 20.11 -33.09
CA SER A 316 -6.29 19.90 -32.74
C SER A 316 -6.04 18.54 -32.08
N ASP A 317 -4.93 17.91 -32.46
CA ASP A 317 -4.51 16.63 -31.89
C ASP A 317 -3.53 16.81 -30.73
N VAL A 318 -3.98 17.50 -29.68
CA VAL A 318 -3.09 17.85 -28.55
C VAL A 318 -3.45 17.08 -27.29
N LEU A 319 -4.73 17.09 -26.91
CA LEU A 319 -5.18 16.63 -25.61
C LEU A 319 -5.37 15.11 -25.57
N VAL A 320 -4.78 14.45 -24.57
CA VAL A 320 -4.96 13.02 -24.28
C VAL A 320 -5.38 12.88 -22.82
N HIS A 321 -6.53 13.46 -22.51
CA HIS A 321 -7.11 13.52 -21.18
C HIS A 321 -8.44 12.77 -21.15
N TRP A 322 -8.90 12.31 -19.99
CA TRP A 322 -10.26 11.75 -19.89
C TRP A 322 -11.31 12.78 -20.33
N CYS A 323 -11.15 14.04 -19.93
CA CYS A 323 -12.07 15.10 -20.34
C CYS A 323 -12.02 15.46 -21.82
N HIS A 324 -10.90 15.24 -22.53
CA HIS A 324 -10.72 15.53 -23.96
C HIS A 324 -9.72 14.56 -24.59
N GLY A 325 -10.19 13.77 -25.57
CA GLY A 325 -9.37 12.85 -26.36
C GLY A 325 -9.64 11.37 -26.08
N SER A 326 -8.67 10.54 -26.47
CA SER A 326 -8.75 9.07 -26.46
C SER A 326 -9.17 8.43 -25.14
N PRO A 327 -8.71 8.87 -23.95
CA PRO A 327 -9.04 8.18 -22.70
C PRO A 327 -10.55 8.14 -22.41
N GLY A 328 -11.28 9.23 -22.68
CA GLY A 328 -12.74 9.24 -22.60
C GLY A 328 -13.39 8.42 -23.73
N ALA A 329 -12.83 8.49 -24.94
CA ALA A 329 -13.33 7.76 -26.11
C ALA A 329 -13.28 6.22 -25.94
N VAL A 330 -12.28 5.69 -25.21
CA VAL A 330 -12.23 4.26 -24.86
C VAL A 330 -13.53 3.81 -24.20
N HIS A 331 -14.07 4.61 -23.28
CA HIS A 331 -15.23 4.21 -22.48
C HIS A 331 -16.52 4.12 -23.32
N ILE A 332 -16.79 5.13 -24.15
CA ILE A 332 -17.98 5.13 -25.02
C ILE A 332 -17.92 4.02 -26.07
N PHE A 333 -16.76 3.75 -26.69
CA PHE A 333 -16.67 2.70 -27.69
C PHE A 333 -16.71 1.29 -27.10
N ALA A 334 -16.19 1.11 -25.88
CA ALA A 334 -16.39 -0.11 -25.12
C ALA A 334 -17.88 -0.37 -24.85
N LEU A 335 -18.62 0.65 -24.39
CA LEU A 335 -20.07 0.56 -24.18
C LEU A 335 -20.83 0.32 -25.50
N ALA A 336 -20.48 1.02 -26.57
CA ALA A 336 -21.11 0.86 -27.88
C ALA A 336 -20.91 -0.58 -28.41
N TYR A 337 -19.73 -1.16 -28.23
CA TYR A 337 -19.50 -2.57 -28.57
C TYR A 337 -20.36 -3.50 -27.71
N GLU A 338 -20.48 -3.26 -26.40
CA GLU A 338 -21.32 -4.08 -25.52
C GLU A 338 -22.80 -4.05 -25.91
N VAL A 339 -23.30 -2.90 -26.39
CA VAL A 339 -24.70 -2.70 -26.79
C VAL A 339 -24.98 -3.19 -28.21
N PHE A 340 -24.18 -2.76 -29.19
CA PHE A 340 -24.46 -3.01 -30.62
C PHE A 340 -23.72 -4.22 -31.20
N LYS A 341 -22.70 -4.74 -30.50
CA LYS A 341 -21.88 -5.89 -30.93
C LYS A 341 -21.19 -5.71 -32.29
N GLU A 342 -20.89 -4.46 -32.67
CA GLU A 342 -20.16 -4.15 -33.90
C GLU A 342 -18.66 -3.98 -33.65
N GLU A 343 -17.84 -4.82 -34.30
CA GLU A 343 -16.38 -4.88 -34.13
C GLU A 343 -15.65 -3.56 -34.41
N ARG A 344 -16.23 -2.65 -35.20
CA ARG A 344 -15.64 -1.32 -35.44
C ARG A 344 -15.50 -0.50 -34.15
N TYR A 345 -16.41 -0.66 -33.19
CA TYR A 345 -16.32 0.04 -31.91
C TYR A 345 -15.23 -0.57 -31.02
N LEU A 346 -15.12 -1.91 -30.97
CA LEU A 346 -14.02 -2.55 -30.25
C LEU A 346 -12.66 -2.13 -30.83
N THR A 347 -12.55 -2.11 -32.15
CA THR A 347 -11.35 -1.63 -32.86
C THR A 347 -11.04 -0.18 -32.48
N ALA A 348 -12.04 0.71 -32.49
CA ALA A 348 -11.86 2.10 -32.10
C ALA A 348 -11.38 2.25 -30.64
N ALA A 349 -11.94 1.47 -29.71
CA ALA A 349 -11.53 1.47 -28.31
C ALA A 349 -10.07 0.99 -28.14
N LYS A 350 -9.66 -0.02 -28.92
CA LYS A 350 -8.27 -0.53 -28.97
C LYS A 350 -7.32 0.53 -29.51
N ASP A 351 -7.68 1.22 -30.60
CA ASP A 351 -6.88 2.30 -31.18
C ASP A 351 -6.71 3.47 -30.19
N CYS A 352 -7.79 3.86 -29.51
CA CYS A 352 -7.73 4.86 -28.43
C CYS A 352 -6.73 4.43 -27.35
N CYS A 353 -6.75 3.16 -26.93
CA CYS A 353 -5.78 2.65 -25.96
C CYS A 353 -4.33 2.73 -26.46
N GLU A 354 -4.06 2.58 -27.75
CA GLU A 354 -2.71 2.79 -28.30
C GLU A 354 -2.29 4.27 -28.22
N VAL A 355 -3.22 5.21 -28.42
CA VAL A 355 -2.94 6.64 -28.22
C VAL A 355 -2.65 6.94 -26.75
N VAL A 356 -3.50 6.46 -25.83
CA VAL A 356 -3.29 6.63 -24.38
C VAL A 356 -1.96 6.01 -23.97
N TRP A 357 -1.58 4.88 -24.56
CA TRP A 357 -0.31 4.22 -24.27
C TRP A 357 0.90 5.06 -24.69
N LYS A 358 0.84 5.64 -25.89
CA LYS A 358 1.94 6.42 -26.47
C LYS A 358 2.07 7.82 -25.86
N ARG A 359 0.94 8.46 -25.53
CA ARG A 359 0.87 9.91 -25.23
C ARG A 359 0.20 10.26 -23.90
N GLY A 360 -0.39 9.29 -23.20
CA GLY A 360 -1.24 9.54 -22.03
C GLY A 360 -0.50 9.82 -20.73
N LEU A 361 0.84 9.82 -20.70
CA LEU A 361 1.61 10.13 -19.49
C LEU A 361 1.73 11.65 -19.35
N LEU A 362 0.79 12.23 -18.61
CA LEU A 362 0.59 13.67 -18.52
C LEU A 362 1.51 14.32 -17.48
N VAL A 363 1.94 15.54 -17.76
CA VAL A 363 2.75 16.36 -16.83
C VAL A 363 1.86 17.17 -15.86
N LYS A 364 0.58 17.36 -16.19
CA LYS A 364 -0.37 18.24 -15.47
C LYS A 364 -0.83 17.69 -14.10
N GLY A 365 -0.65 16.40 -13.80
CA GLY A 365 -0.93 15.81 -12.48
C GLY A 365 -1.54 14.40 -12.54
N TYR A 366 -2.01 13.91 -11.39
CA TYR A 366 -2.47 12.52 -11.20
C TYR A 366 -4.00 12.36 -11.18
N GLY A 367 -4.79 13.44 -11.28
CA GLY A 367 -6.26 13.39 -11.14
C GLY A 367 -6.99 12.64 -12.27
N LEU A 368 -8.29 12.35 -12.06
CA LEU A 368 -9.10 11.60 -13.04
C LEU A 368 -9.40 12.41 -14.32
N CYS A 369 -9.67 13.71 -14.20
CA CYS A 369 -10.14 14.52 -15.32
C CYS A 369 -9.04 14.79 -16.37
N HIS A 370 -7.88 15.26 -15.92
CA HIS A 370 -6.75 15.68 -16.78
C HIS A 370 -5.39 15.17 -16.26
N GLY A 371 -5.39 14.00 -15.61
CA GLY A 371 -4.21 13.40 -15.01
C GLY A 371 -4.08 11.92 -15.33
N THR A 372 -2.98 11.32 -14.90
CA THR A 372 -2.63 9.95 -15.29
C THR A 372 -3.65 8.92 -14.80
N ALA A 373 -4.36 9.14 -13.68
CA ALA A 373 -5.38 8.20 -13.21
C ALA A 373 -6.54 8.02 -14.19
N GLY A 374 -7.03 9.09 -14.83
CA GLY A 374 -8.07 9.00 -15.86
C GLY A 374 -7.64 8.17 -17.06
N ASN A 375 -6.36 8.31 -17.42
CA ASN A 375 -5.76 7.57 -18.53
C ASN A 375 -5.52 6.10 -18.17
N GLY A 376 -5.14 5.82 -16.92
CA GLY A 376 -5.09 4.46 -16.37
C GLY A 376 -6.46 3.78 -16.40
N TYR A 377 -7.52 4.52 -16.04
CA TYR A 377 -8.89 4.01 -16.00
C TYR A 377 -9.40 3.53 -17.36
N ALA A 378 -8.97 4.17 -18.45
CA ALA A 378 -9.28 3.73 -19.81
C ALA A 378 -8.79 2.29 -20.07
N PHE A 379 -7.60 1.94 -19.60
CA PHE A 379 -7.10 0.57 -19.72
C PHE A 379 -7.86 -0.42 -18.83
N LEU A 380 -8.26 0.00 -17.63
CA LEU A 380 -9.10 -0.86 -16.77
C LEU A 380 -10.44 -1.20 -17.43
N ARG A 381 -11.07 -0.22 -18.10
CA ARG A 381 -12.28 -0.46 -18.88
C ARG A 381 -12.05 -1.47 -20.01
N MET A 382 -10.94 -1.36 -20.74
CA MET A 382 -10.60 -2.33 -21.78
C MET A 382 -10.30 -3.71 -21.24
N TYR A 383 -9.66 -3.81 -20.07
CA TYR A 383 -9.49 -5.10 -19.41
C TYR A 383 -10.82 -5.70 -19.00
N GLN A 384 -11.74 -4.93 -18.41
CA GLN A 384 -13.07 -5.42 -18.05
C GLN A 384 -13.80 -6.03 -19.25
N LEU A 385 -13.68 -5.38 -20.42
CA LEU A 385 -14.31 -5.81 -21.66
C LEU A 385 -13.62 -7.03 -22.31
N THR A 386 -12.31 -6.99 -22.45
CA THR A 386 -11.56 -7.97 -23.27
C THR A 386 -10.90 -9.09 -22.48
N LYS A 387 -10.72 -8.88 -21.17
CA LYS A 387 -9.89 -9.71 -20.28
C LYS A 387 -8.43 -9.84 -20.71
N GLU A 388 -7.95 -9.02 -21.65
CA GLU A 388 -6.54 -9.02 -22.08
C GLU A 388 -5.64 -8.39 -20.99
N GLU A 389 -4.76 -9.19 -20.38
CA GLU A 389 -3.89 -8.79 -19.27
C GLU A 389 -3.00 -7.57 -19.59
N LYS A 390 -2.65 -7.37 -20.87
CA LYS A 390 -1.88 -6.21 -21.32
C LYS A 390 -2.49 -4.90 -20.86
N TYR A 391 -3.82 -4.79 -20.76
CA TYR A 391 -4.47 -3.56 -20.34
C TYR A 391 -4.34 -3.31 -18.83
N VAL A 392 -4.33 -4.36 -18.00
CA VAL A 392 -4.02 -4.25 -16.57
C VAL A 392 -2.59 -3.73 -16.39
N LEU A 393 -1.64 -4.33 -17.11
CA LEU A 393 -0.24 -3.90 -17.15
C LEU A 393 -0.10 -2.43 -17.59
N ARG A 394 -0.83 -2.03 -18.63
CA ARG A 394 -0.84 -0.63 -19.08
C ARG A 394 -1.44 0.31 -18.05
N ALA A 395 -2.46 -0.09 -17.28
CA ALA A 395 -2.99 0.72 -16.19
C ALA A 395 -1.95 0.97 -15.08
N VAL A 396 -1.12 -0.04 -14.75
CA VAL A 396 0.03 0.11 -13.81
C VAL A 396 0.97 1.22 -14.24
N ARG A 397 1.16 1.42 -15.55
CA ARG A 397 2.06 2.48 -16.05
C ARG A 397 1.64 3.87 -15.59
N PHE A 398 0.38 4.10 -15.31
CA PHE A 398 -0.17 5.39 -14.90
C PHE A 398 -0.23 5.57 -13.37
N ASP A 399 0.28 4.60 -12.62
CA ASP A 399 0.24 4.50 -11.16
C ASP A 399 1.42 5.21 -10.43
N LYS A 400 1.16 5.59 -9.17
CA LYS A 400 1.96 6.41 -8.26
C LYS A 400 3.33 5.81 -7.89
N ALA A 401 3.58 4.52 -8.16
CA ALA A 401 4.82 3.85 -7.76
C ALA A 401 6.08 4.37 -8.48
N LEU A 402 6.01 4.65 -9.78
CA LEU A 402 7.20 5.04 -10.57
C LEU A 402 7.81 6.39 -10.13
N PRO A 403 7.03 7.45 -9.84
CA PRO A 403 7.56 8.70 -9.29
C PRO A 403 8.43 8.55 -8.04
N TYR A 404 8.19 7.54 -7.19
CA TYR A 404 8.99 7.32 -5.97
C TYR A 404 10.35 6.66 -6.22
N ILE A 405 10.50 5.94 -7.35
CA ILE A 405 11.72 5.17 -7.66
C ILE A 405 12.54 5.81 -8.77
N GLN A 406 11.91 6.43 -9.77
CA GLN A 406 12.62 6.93 -10.96
C GLN A 406 13.69 8.00 -10.66
N PRO A 407 13.49 8.94 -9.71
CA PRO A 407 14.55 9.85 -9.29
C PRO A 407 15.72 9.14 -8.60
N VAL A 408 15.45 8.03 -7.90
CA VAL A 408 16.45 7.21 -7.21
C VAL A 408 17.31 6.50 -8.25
N ILE A 409 16.71 5.78 -9.20
CA ILE A 409 17.45 5.05 -10.25
C ILE A 409 18.45 5.97 -10.96
N LYS A 410 18.03 7.19 -11.30
CA LYS A 410 18.89 8.18 -11.98
C LYS A 410 20.09 8.63 -11.14
N ARG A 411 20.00 8.52 -9.81
CA ARG A 411 21.05 8.93 -8.85
C ARG A 411 21.81 7.75 -8.25
N LEU A 412 21.38 6.51 -8.52
CA LEU A 412 22.02 5.31 -7.98
C LEU A 412 23.51 5.32 -8.33
N ARG A 413 24.33 5.33 -7.30
CA ARG A 413 25.77 5.10 -7.40
C ARG A 413 26.04 3.87 -6.57
N LEU A 414 26.28 2.73 -7.25
CA LEU A 414 26.49 1.45 -6.58
C LEU A 414 27.51 1.59 -5.45
N LYS A 415 27.03 1.57 -4.21
CA LYS A 415 27.90 1.57 -3.04
C LYS A 415 28.20 0.11 -2.71
N ARG A 416 29.49 -0.24 -2.58
CA ARG A 416 29.94 -1.62 -2.31
C ARG A 416 29.40 -2.23 -0.99
N ARG A 417 28.72 -1.46 -0.13
CA ARG A 417 28.34 -1.88 1.23
C ARG A 417 26.85 -2.19 1.41
N ASP A 418 25.97 -1.65 0.58
CA ASP A 418 24.52 -1.74 0.81
C ASP A 418 23.88 -2.66 -0.24
N ILE A 419 23.93 -3.98 0.00
CA ILE A 419 23.56 -4.98 -1.02
C ILE A 419 22.15 -5.57 -0.83
N SER A 420 21.53 -5.44 0.33
CA SER A 420 20.27 -6.15 0.66
C SER A 420 19.04 -5.56 -0.04
N PHE A 421 17.94 -6.32 -0.10
CA PHE A 421 16.65 -5.82 -0.58
C PHE A 421 16.10 -4.67 0.29
N LEU A 422 16.25 -4.76 1.61
CA LEU A 422 15.57 -3.86 2.52
C LEU A 422 16.25 -2.49 2.62
N LEU A 423 17.58 -2.46 2.67
CA LEU A 423 18.35 -1.25 2.90
C LEU A 423 19.31 -0.90 1.76
N GLY A 424 19.53 -1.81 0.82
CA GLY A 424 20.50 -1.67 -0.25
C GLY A 424 19.93 -1.40 -1.64
N ASP A 425 20.86 -1.20 -2.58
CA ASP A 425 20.54 -0.87 -3.98
C ASP A 425 19.79 -2.01 -4.68
N SER A 426 19.95 -3.25 -4.22
CA SER A 426 19.29 -4.40 -4.86
C SER A 426 17.78 -4.38 -4.70
N GLY A 427 17.24 -3.80 -3.61
CA GLY A 427 15.80 -3.63 -3.44
C GLY A 427 15.21 -2.63 -4.43
N VAL A 428 15.90 -1.51 -4.62
CA VAL A 428 15.53 -0.48 -5.62
C VAL A 428 15.53 -1.10 -7.01
N LEU A 429 16.60 -1.79 -7.39
CA LEU A 429 16.74 -2.44 -8.69
C LEU A 429 15.69 -3.53 -8.89
N SER A 430 15.38 -4.31 -7.86
CA SER A 430 14.39 -5.39 -7.94
C SER A 430 12.97 -4.87 -8.16
N ILE A 431 12.56 -3.85 -7.38
CA ILE A 431 11.23 -3.24 -7.55
C ILE A 431 11.17 -2.46 -8.86
N ALA A 432 12.24 -1.78 -9.26
CA ALA A 432 12.36 -1.14 -10.57
C ALA A 432 12.18 -2.14 -11.72
N SER A 433 12.85 -3.30 -11.67
CA SER A 433 12.68 -4.37 -12.67
C SER A 433 11.24 -4.84 -12.76
N VAL A 434 10.56 -5.06 -11.63
CA VAL A 434 9.14 -5.45 -11.63
C VAL A 434 8.27 -4.35 -12.23
N ILE A 435 8.44 -3.10 -11.81
CA ILE A 435 7.67 -1.97 -12.35
C ILE A 435 7.92 -1.81 -13.85
N HIS A 436 9.18 -1.86 -14.31
CA HIS A 436 9.51 -1.73 -15.73
C HIS A 436 8.96 -2.91 -16.55
N HIS A 437 9.04 -4.14 -16.02
CA HIS A 437 8.42 -5.31 -16.63
C HIS A 437 6.91 -5.14 -16.78
N LEU A 438 6.21 -4.77 -15.70
CA LEU A 438 4.77 -4.53 -15.72
C LEU A 438 4.39 -3.38 -16.68
N LYS A 439 5.29 -2.43 -16.92
CA LYS A 439 5.09 -1.33 -17.86
C LYS A 439 5.51 -1.67 -19.30
N GLY A 440 5.95 -2.89 -19.59
CA GLY A 440 6.46 -3.28 -20.91
C GLY A 440 7.75 -2.55 -21.32
N ASN A 441 8.46 -1.91 -20.37
CA ASN A 441 9.72 -1.20 -20.59
C ASN A 441 10.88 -2.20 -20.51
N GLN A 442 11.01 -3.06 -21.52
CA GLN A 442 11.94 -4.19 -21.45
C GLN A 442 13.42 -3.75 -21.35
N ASN A 443 13.80 -2.63 -21.98
CA ASN A 443 15.18 -2.13 -21.96
C ASN A 443 15.59 -1.69 -20.55
N GLU A 444 14.75 -0.91 -19.86
CA GLU A 444 14.99 -0.45 -18.49
C GLU A 444 14.89 -1.58 -17.48
N CYS A 445 13.99 -2.55 -17.71
CA CYS A 445 13.94 -3.78 -16.94
C CYS A 445 15.26 -4.55 -17.05
N ASN A 446 15.73 -4.81 -18.27
CA ASN A 446 16.99 -5.50 -18.54
C ASN A 446 18.19 -4.74 -17.98
N SER A 447 18.19 -3.40 -18.06
CA SER A 447 19.23 -2.56 -17.47
C SER A 447 19.31 -2.77 -15.95
N SER A 448 18.18 -2.70 -15.25
CA SER A 448 18.09 -2.92 -13.81
C SER A 448 18.53 -4.33 -13.41
N LEU A 449 18.12 -5.36 -14.18
CA LEU A 449 18.51 -6.75 -13.97
C LEU A 449 20.02 -6.98 -14.19
N ASN A 450 20.62 -6.36 -15.21
CA ASN A 450 22.06 -6.43 -15.45
C ASN A 450 22.86 -5.77 -14.32
N THR A 451 22.40 -4.63 -13.82
CA THR A 451 22.99 -3.98 -12.64
C THR A 451 22.88 -4.89 -11.41
N LEU A 452 21.71 -5.51 -11.18
CA LEU A 452 21.51 -6.46 -10.09
C LEU A 452 22.44 -7.68 -10.21
N LYS A 453 22.57 -8.27 -11.41
CA LYS A 453 23.52 -9.37 -11.68
C LYS A 453 24.96 -8.96 -11.37
N SER A 454 25.35 -7.74 -11.72
CA SER A 454 26.71 -7.24 -11.47
C SER A 454 27.07 -7.20 -9.97
N MET A 455 26.07 -7.19 -9.09
CA MET A 455 26.26 -7.19 -7.63
C MET A 455 26.58 -8.58 -7.06
N VAL A 456 26.30 -9.67 -7.79
CA VAL A 456 26.56 -11.06 -7.36
C VAL A 456 28.02 -11.26 -6.96
N LYS A 457 28.96 -10.69 -7.73
CA LYS A 457 30.40 -10.78 -7.43
C LYS A 457 30.80 -10.14 -6.10
N TYR A 458 30.11 -9.08 -5.68
CA TYR A 458 30.38 -8.42 -4.39
C TYR A 458 29.77 -9.22 -3.25
N CYS A 459 28.54 -9.74 -3.46
CA CYS A 459 27.86 -10.57 -2.47
C CYS A 459 28.61 -11.89 -2.21
N THR A 460 29.23 -12.48 -3.22
CA THR A 460 29.86 -13.81 -3.12
C THR A 460 31.31 -13.78 -2.63
N ASP A 461 31.88 -12.59 -2.41
CA ASP A 461 33.20 -12.44 -1.80
C ASP A 461 33.14 -12.75 -0.29
N ILE A 462 33.51 -13.98 0.07
CA ILE A 462 33.57 -14.47 1.47
C ILE A 462 34.74 -13.83 2.25
N GLY A 463 35.69 -13.19 1.56
CA GLY A 463 36.77 -12.42 2.19
C GLY A 463 36.36 -11.02 2.62
N SER A 464 35.19 -10.53 2.16
CA SER A 464 34.68 -9.20 2.49
C SER A 464 33.96 -9.13 3.84
N ASP A 465 33.82 -7.91 4.37
CA ASP A 465 33.05 -7.62 5.60
C ASP A 465 31.52 -7.67 5.41
N THR A 466 31.04 -8.20 4.28
CA THR A 466 29.60 -8.32 4.01
C THR A 466 28.97 -9.29 5.00
N PRO A 467 27.94 -8.88 5.78
CA PRO A 467 27.26 -9.79 6.71
C PRO A 467 26.36 -10.77 5.96
N ASP A 468 25.82 -11.77 6.65
CA ASP A 468 24.93 -12.77 6.04
C ASP A 468 23.44 -12.52 6.34
N GLU A 469 23.13 -11.65 7.29
CA GLU A 469 21.76 -11.38 7.74
C GLU A 469 20.87 -10.67 6.70
N LEU A 470 19.59 -10.45 7.04
CA LEU A 470 18.57 -10.04 6.08
C LEU A 470 18.64 -8.55 5.73
N LEU A 471 18.97 -7.68 6.69
CA LEU A 471 18.83 -6.23 6.49
C LEU A 471 19.99 -5.60 5.73
N TYR A 472 21.20 -6.14 5.83
CA TYR A 472 22.41 -5.62 5.18
C TYR A 472 23.17 -6.69 4.39
N GLY A 473 22.90 -7.96 4.65
CA GLY A 473 23.74 -9.06 4.23
C GLY A 473 23.29 -9.86 3.01
N ARG A 474 24.02 -10.96 2.80
CA ARG A 474 23.85 -11.88 1.66
C ARG A 474 22.45 -12.48 1.59
N SER A 475 21.80 -12.76 2.72
CA SER A 475 20.42 -13.29 2.72
C SER A 475 19.42 -12.25 2.20
N GLY A 476 19.62 -10.97 2.52
CA GLY A 476 18.83 -9.87 1.96
C GLY A 476 19.03 -9.71 0.45
N PHE A 477 20.23 -9.97 -0.06
CA PHE A 477 20.49 -9.98 -1.51
C PHE A 477 19.93 -11.23 -2.19
N LEU A 478 19.99 -12.40 -1.55
CA LEU A 478 19.35 -13.62 -2.01
C LEU A 478 17.84 -13.40 -2.21
N TYR A 479 17.18 -12.71 -1.26
CA TYR A 479 15.78 -12.30 -1.42
C TYR A 479 15.55 -11.51 -2.71
N SER A 480 16.40 -10.52 -3.03
CA SER A 480 16.30 -9.72 -4.26
C SER A 480 16.30 -10.58 -5.51
N LEU A 481 17.21 -11.57 -5.59
CA LEU A 481 17.31 -12.47 -6.75
C LEU A 481 16.08 -13.37 -6.87
N LEU A 482 15.60 -13.94 -5.75
CA LEU A 482 14.39 -14.77 -5.74
C LEU A 482 13.13 -13.95 -6.06
N TYR A 483 13.07 -12.70 -5.58
CA TYR A 483 11.97 -11.77 -5.83
C TYR A 483 11.85 -11.44 -7.32
N VAL A 484 12.93 -11.01 -7.98
CA VAL A 484 12.87 -10.75 -9.43
C VAL A 484 12.60 -12.03 -10.22
N ARG A 485 13.13 -13.19 -9.78
CA ARG A 485 12.83 -14.48 -10.41
C ARG A 485 11.35 -14.82 -10.37
N LYS A 486 10.67 -14.45 -9.29
CA LYS A 486 9.24 -14.67 -9.12
C LYS A 486 8.37 -13.70 -9.93
N PHE A 487 8.72 -12.42 -9.95
CA PHE A 487 7.84 -11.36 -10.47
C PHE A 487 8.22 -10.82 -11.85
N VAL A 488 9.36 -11.22 -12.41
CA VAL A 488 9.79 -10.88 -13.76
C VAL A 488 10.10 -12.19 -14.51
N PRO A 489 9.13 -12.77 -15.24
CA PRO A 489 9.31 -14.06 -15.91
C PRO A 489 10.52 -14.12 -16.83
N THR A 490 10.93 -13.01 -17.45
CA THR A 490 12.11 -12.93 -18.33
C THR A 490 13.45 -12.82 -17.60
N SER A 491 13.46 -12.72 -16.26
CA SER A 491 14.70 -12.48 -15.50
C SER A 491 15.72 -13.62 -15.63
N HIS A 492 15.25 -14.85 -15.87
CA HIS A 492 16.10 -16.04 -16.03
C HIS A 492 17.07 -15.95 -17.22
N GLN A 493 16.78 -15.09 -18.19
CA GLN A 493 17.64 -14.84 -19.36
C GLN A 493 18.87 -14.01 -18.99
N ILE A 494 18.81 -13.27 -17.88
CA ILE A 494 19.89 -12.39 -17.41
C ILE A 494 20.51 -12.97 -16.14
N ILE A 495 19.73 -13.15 -15.08
CA ILE A 495 20.17 -13.73 -13.81
C ILE A 495 19.98 -15.24 -13.93
N GLU A 496 21.07 -15.98 -14.05
CA GLU A 496 21.08 -17.42 -14.25
C GLU A 496 20.98 -18.16 -12.90
N ASP A 497 20.61 -19.44 -12.92
CA ASP A 497 20.49 -20.23 -11.68
C ASP A 497 21.82 -20.38 -10.92
N LYS A 498 22.93 -20.38 -11.65
CA LYS A 498 24.29 -20.35 -11.08
C LYS A 498 24.56 -19.09 -10.24
N ASP A 499 23.94 -17.97 -10.59
CA ASP A 499 24.12 -16.70 -9.86
C ASP A 499 23.45 -16.77 -8.49
N ILE A 500 22.25 -17.37 -8.42
CA ILE A 500 21.53 -17.61 -7.16
C ILE A 500 22.28 -18.64 -6.32
N ARG A 501 22.69 -19.76 -6.93
CA ARG A 501 23.47 -20.81 -6.25
C ARG A 501 24.76 -20.27 -5.65
N ALA A 502 25.48 -19.40 -6.36
CA ALA A 502 26.71 -18.80 -5.85
C ALA A 502 26.48 -17.98 -4.56
N VAL A 503 25.34 -17.28 -4.45
CA VAL A 503 24.98 -16.55 -3.21
C VAL A 503 24.67 -17.52 -2.08
N VAL A 504 23.92 -18.61 -2.35
CA VAL A 504 23.64 -19.66 -1.36
C VAL A 504 24.93 -20.32 -0.89
N ASP A 505 25.86 -20.64 -1.81
CA ASP A 505 27.19 -21.18 -1.48
C ASP A 505 27.96 -20.25 -0.54
N ALA A 506 27.93 -18.95 -0.79
CA ALA A 506 28.62 -17.97 0.04
C ALA A 506 28.04 -17.93 1.47
N ILE A 507 26.72 -17.98 1.62
CA ILE A 507 26.04 -18.01 2.93
C ILE A 507 26.40 -19.29 3.71
N ILE A 508 26.37 -20.45 3.05
CA ILE A 508 26.71 -21.74 3.70
C ILE A 508 28.19 -21.76 4.12
N LYS A 509 29.10 -21.41 3.22
CA LYS A 509 30.55 -21.41 3.50
C LYS A 509 30.93 -20.40 4.60
N SER A 510 30.32 -19.21 4.60
CA SER A 510 30.50 -18.21 5.66
C SER A 510 30.07 -18.78 7.02
N GLY A 511 28.90 -19.42 7.06
CA GLY A 511 28.37 -20.06 8.26
C GLY A 511 29.25 -21.17 8.81
N GLN A 512 29.70 -22.08 7.93
CA GLN A 512 30.59 -23.19 8.29
C GLN A 512 31.94 -22.70 8.80
N ARG A 513 32.52 -21.68 8.15
CA ARG A 513 33.80 -21.08 8.56
C ARG A 513 33.73 -20.51 9.98
N SER A 514 32.65 -19.79 10.28
CA SER A 514 32.42 -19.24 11.62
C SER A 514 32.19 -20.34 12.65
N ALA A 515 31.38 -21.36 12.31
CA ALA A 515 31.13 -22.49 13.19
C ALA A 515 32.40 -23.28 13.52
N GLN A 516 33.28 -23.47 12.53
CA GLN A 516 34.57 -24.11 12.73
C GLN A 516 35.48 -23.27 13.63
N LYS A 517 35.54 -21.95 13.40
CA LYS A 517 36.35 -21.02 14.20
C LYS A 517 35.95 -21.05 15.68
N ASP A 518 34.66 -21.20 15.96
CA ASP A 518 34.11 -21.17 17.32
C ASP A 518 33.98 -22.57 17.94
N ASN A 519 34.48 -23.63 17.27
CA ASN A 519 34.33 -25.03 17.67
C ASN A 519 32.86 -25.46 17.88
N MET A 520 31.95 -24.86 17.11
CA MET A 520 30.51 -25.08 17.19
C MET A 520 29.98 -26.05 16.12
N SER A 521 30.79 -26.48 15.15
CA SER A 521 30.33 -27.27 13.98
C SER A 521 29.48 -28.50 14.31
N ALA A 522 29.74 -29.17 15.44
CA ALA A 522 28.96 -30.34 15.86
C ALA A 522 27.58 -29.98 16.44
N LYS A 523 27.44 -28.80 17.05
CA LYS A 523 26.20 -28.35 17.72
C LYS A 523 25.38 -27.41 16.85
N CYS A 524 26.05 -26.53 16.11
CA CYS A 524 25.47 -25.55 15.20
C CYS A 524 26.37 -25.46 13.96
N PRO A 525 26.06 -26.20 12.87
CA PRO A 525 26.92 -26.24 11.68
C PRO A 525 27.10 -24.90 10.97
N LEU A 526 26.16 -23.96 11.14
CA LEU A 526 26.19 -22.64 10.52
C LEU A 526 26.07 -21.55 11.60
N MET A 527 27.17 -20.83 11.85
CA MET A 527 27.23 -19.71 12.79
C MET A 527 27.34 -18.38 12.04
N TYR A 528 26.64 -17.35 12.51
CA TYR A 528 26.62 -16.02 11.89
C TYR A 528 26.75 -14.92 12.93
N TYR A 529 27.32 -13.79 12.49
CA TYR A 529 27.55 -12.63 13.34
C TYR A 529 27.19 -11.34 12.60
N TRP A 530 26.62 -10.39 13.33
CA TRP A 530 26.45 -9.01 12.89
C TRP A 530 26.84 -8.09 14.05
N HIS A 531 27.68 -7.10 13.77
CA HIS A 531 28.35 -6.27 14.81
C HIS A 531 28.89 -7.08 15.99
N LYS A 532 29.58 -8.19 15.70
CA LYS A 532 30.22 -9.10 16.68
C LYS A 532 29.24 -9.86 17.60
N SER A 533 27.93 -9.77 17.38
CA SER A 533 26.94 -10.47 18.19
C SER A 533 26.24 -11.56 17.38
N ALA A 534 25.94 -12.69 18.02
CA ALA A 534 25.22 -13.81 17.40
C ALA A 534 23.71 -13.63 17.56
N TYR A 535 23.13 -12.72 16.77
CA TYR A 535 21.69 -12.45 16.79
C TYR A 535 20.88 -13.66 16.34
N LEU A 536 19.74 -13.92 16.99
CA LEU A 536 18.89 -15.05 16.65
C LEU A 536 17.76 -14.67 15.68
N GLY A 537 17.20 -13.47 15.85
CA GLY A 537 15.97 -13.01 15.20
C GLY A 537 15.98 -12.91 13.67
N ALA A 538 14.80 -12.62 13.08
CA ALA A 538 14.62 -12.66 11.62
C ALA A 538 15.31 -11.52 10.85
N ALA A 539 15.56 -10.38 11.51
CA ALA A 539 16.19 -9.24 10.85
C ALA A 539 17.72 -9.42 10.72
N HIS A 540 18.40 -9.59 11.85
CA HIS A 540 19.87 -9.59 11.93
C HIS A 540 20.49 -10.96 12.21
N GLY A 541 19.68 -12.02 12.24
CA GLY A 541 20.08 -13.28 12.86
C GLY A 541 19.72 -14.54 12.08
N TYR A 542 19.90 -15.66 12.78
CA TYR A 542 19.91 -17.00 12.18
C TYR A 542 18.54 -17.35 11.63
N ILE A 543 17.45 -16.94 12.29
CA ILE A 543 16.07 -17.16 11.84
C ILE A 543 15.86 -16.56 10.44
N GLY A 544 16.40 -15.37 10.18
CA GLY A 544 16.31 -14.71 8.88
C GLY A 544 17.06 -15.49 7.80
N ILE A 545 18.30 -15.86 8.10
CA ILE A 545 19.18 -16.59 7.18
C ILE A 545 18.59 -17.96 6.85
N MET A 546 18.17 -18.73 7.86
CA MET A 546 17.59 -20.06 7.65
C MET A 546 16.28 -19.99 6.87
N ALA A 547 15.40 -19.01 7.13
CA ALA A 547 14.18 -18.83 6.36
C ALA A 547 14.48 -18.59 4.87
N LEU A 548 15.48 -17.76 4.56
CA LEU A 548 15.85 -17.46 3.17
C LEU A 548 16.55 -18.62 2.47
N LEU A 549 17.35 -19.42 3.19
CA LEU A 549 17.89 -20.68 2.66
C LEU A 549 16.77 -21.69 2.34
N LEU A 550 15.73 -21.76 3.18
CA LEU A 550 14.57 -22.62 2.92
C LEU A 550 13.71 -22.13 1.76
N GLU A 551 13.52 -20.82 1.59
CA GLU A 551 12.90 -20.24 0.39
C GLU A 551 13.71 -20.58 -0.88
N ALA A 552 15.04 -20.65 -0.75
CA ALA A 552 15.96 -21.03 -1.81
C ALA A 552 16.18 -22.56 -1.95
N LYS A 553 15.36 -23.43 -1.33
CA LYS A 553 15.63 -24.89 -1.25
C LYS A 553 15.97 -25.57 -2.58
N SER A 554 15.41 -25.10 -3.70
CA SER A 554 15.67 -25.65 -5.04
C SER A 554 17.11 -25.45 -5.50
N TYR A 555 17.82 -24.52 -4.86
CA TYR A 555 19.22 -24.26 -5.13
C TYR A 555 20.13 -25.01 -4.16
N LEU A 556 19.63 -25.60 -3.06
CA LEU A 556 20.42 -26.37 -2.09
C LEU A 556 20.54 -27.84 -2.47
N THR A 557 21.67 -28.44 -2.10
CA THR A 557 21.82 -29.90 -2.14
C THR A 557 21.15 -30.55 -0.92
N ASP A 558 20.79 -31.83 -1.03
CA ASP A 558 20.24 -32.59 0.09
C ASP A 558 21.19 -32.64 1.30
N ASP A 559 22.50 -32.67 1.05
CA ASP A 559 23.52 -32.64 2.09
C ASP A 559 23.55 -31.30 2.82
N GLU A 560 23.48 -30.17 2.10
CA GLU A 560 23.39 -28.86 2.73
C GLU A 560 22.11 -28.70 3.56
N LEU A 561 20.97 -29.19 3.03
CA LEU A 561 19.70 -29.15 3.74
C LEU A 561 19.74 -29.99 5.03
N ASN A 562 20.17 -31.26 4.94
CA ASN A 562 20.06 -32.20 6.05
C ASN A 562 21.24 -32.15 7.04
N LYS A 563 22.43 -31.76 6.60
CA LYS A 563 23.64 -31.71 7.44
C LYS A 563 24.00 -30.30 7.91
N CYS A 564 23.51 -29.25 7.25
CA CYS A 564 23.81 -27.86 7.64
C CYS A 564 22.56 -27.09 8.11
N VAL A 565 21.55 -26.96 7.26
CA VAL A 565 20.36 -26.13 7.54
C VAL A 565 19.50 -26.73 8.64
N LYS A 566 19.08 -27.99 8.51
CA LYS A 566 18.20 -28.68 9.48
C LYS A 566 18.81 -28.72 10.89
N PRO A 567 20.08 -29.12 11.10
CA PRO A 567 20.66 -29.13 12.44
C PRO A 567 20.83 -27.72 13.03
N THR A 568 21.05 -26.70 12.20
CA THR A 568 21.09 -25.31 12.65
C THR A 568 19.70 -24.86 13.14
N ILE A 569 18.62 -25.24 12.44
CA ILE A 569 17.24 -24.98 12.88
C ILE A 569 16.92 -25.75 14.17
N ASP A 570 17.40 -26.98 14.31
CA ASP A 570 17.27 -27.76 15.55
C ASP A 570 18.00 -27.11 16.72
N PHE A 571 19.17 -26.53 16.48
CA PHE A 571 19.87 -25.69 17.46
C PHE A 571 19.05 -24.46 17.85
N ILE A 572 18.48 -23.72 16.89
CA ILE A 572 17.59 -22.58 17.16
C ILE A 572 16.42 -23.01 18.04
N LEU A 573 15.77 -24.13 17.72
CA LEU A 573 14.65 -24.68 18.50
C LEU A 573 15.06 -24.99 19.96
N SER A 574 16.29 -25.44 20.19
CA SER A 574 16.82 -25.71 21.53
C SER A 574 16.99 -24.46 22.40
N LEU A 575 17.01 -23.26 21.78
CA LEU A 575 17.14 -21.96 22.46
C LEU A 575 15.79 -21.37 22.90
N ARG A 576 14.68 -22.10 22.67
CA ARG A 576 13.35 -21.67 23.07
C ARG A 576 13.29 -21.45 24.58
N LEU A 577 12.83 -20.26 24.97
CA LEU A 577 12.69 -19.86 26.37
C LEU A 577 11.50 -20.58 27.02
N SER A 578 11.43 -20.58 28.35
CA SER A 578 10.36 -21.22 29.12
C SER A 578 8.95 -20.69 28.78
N SER A 579 8.86 -19.44 28.32
CA SER A 579 7.60 -18.84 27.85
C SER A 579 7.15 -19.33 26.46
N GLY A 580 8.02 -20.00 25.72
CA GLY A 580 7.86 -20.29 24.29
C GLY A 580 8.43 -19.22 23.35
N ASN A 581 8.94 -18.10 23.89
CA ASN A 581 9.62 -17.07 23.10
C ASN A 581 11.04 -17.47 22.70
N PHE A 582 11.68 -16.64 21.88
CA PHE A 582 13.07 -16.78 21.47
C PHE A 582 13.86 -15.52 21.86
N PRO A 583 15.12 -15.69 22.30
CA PRO A 583 15.97 -14.58 22.71
C PRO A 583 16.38 -13.70 21.51
N SER A 584 16.89 -12.50 21.81
CA SER A 584 17.34 -11.56 20.76
C SER A 584 18.61 -12.05 20.06
N GLY A 585 19.50 -12.73 20.81
CA GLY A 585 20.74 -13.35 20.38
C GLY A 585 21.33 -14.26 21.45
N LEU A 586 22.42 -14.96 21.15
CA LEU A 586 23.05 -15.90 22.09
C LEU A 586 23.65 -15.20 23.34
N ASP A 587 23.95 -13.90 23.21
CA ASP A 587 24.52 -13.07 24.27
C ASP A 587 23.46 -12.43 25.18
N ASP A 588 22.18 -12.49 24.81
CA ASP A 588 21.05 -11.89 25.53
C ASP A 588 19.84 -12.83 25.51
N MET A 589 19.75 -13.64 26.57
CA MET A 589 18.69 -14.62 26.77
C MET A 589 17.43 -14.03 27.42
N SER A 590 17.24 -12.70 27.37
CA SER A 590 16.09 -12.05 27.98
C SER A 590 14.77 -12.29 27.22
N ASP A 591 13.70 -12.54 27.96
CA ASP A 591 12.36 -12.77 27.39
C ASP A 591 11.55 -11.47 27.29
N VAL A 592 12.00 -10.56 26.43
CA VAL A 592 11.40 -9.22 26.32
C VAL A 592 10.74 -8.95 24.97
N LEU A 593 11.43 -9.30 23.88
CA LEU A 593 11.04 -8.87 22.53
C LEU A 593 10.08 -9.88 21.89
N VAL A 594 8.93 -9.38 21.43
CA VAL A 594 7.92 -10.15 20.68
C VAL A 594 7.68 -9.40 19.36
N HIS A 595 8.72 -9.38 18.53
CA HIS A 595 8.77 -8.63 17.28
C HIS A 595 9.10 -9.56 16.10
N TRP A 596 8.81 -9.13 14.87
CA TRP A 596 9.32 -9.83 13.70
C TRP A 596 10.85 -9.86 13.71
N CYS A 597 11.51 -8.73 13.98
CA CYS A 597 12.97 -8.67 13.97
C CYS A 597 13.63 -9.54 15.05
N HIS A 598 13.00 -9.70 16.23
CA HIS A 598 13.49 -10.50 17.35
C HIS A 598 12.32 -11.12 18.15
N GLY A 599 12.30 -12.44 18.24
CA GLY A 599 11.31 -13.21 19.02
C GLY A 599 10.41 -14.11 18.17
N SER A 600 9.36 -14.64 18.80
CA SER A 600 8.43 -15.58 18.18
C SER A 600 7.80 -15.14 16.84
N PRO A 601 7.39 -13.87 16.63
CA PRO A 601 6.72 -13.49 15.38
C PRO A 601 7.55 -13.79 14.12
N GLY A 602 8.84 -13.47 14.10
CA GLY A 602 9.72 -13.82 12.99
C GLY A 602 10.00 -15.32 12.90
N THR A 603 10.09 -15.98 14.06
CA THR A 603 10.40 -17.42 14.18
C THR A 603 9.31 -18.31 13.56
N VAL A 604 8.04 -17.92 13.65
CA VAL A 604 6.90 -18.66 13.05
C VAL A 604 7.14 -18.94 11.57
N HIS A 605 7.62 -17.94 10.82
CA HIS A 605 7.84 -18.09 9.39
C HIS A 605 8.91 -19.13 9.06
N MET A 606 10.02 -19.13 9.79
CA MET A 606 11.09 -20.11 9.62
C MET A 606 10.61 -21.52 9.96
N PHE A 607 9.92 -21.73 11.08
CA PHE A 607 9.41 -23.07 11.43
C PHE A 607 8.31 -23.56 10.49
N ALA A 608 7.46 -22.67 9.99
CA ALA A 608 6.49 -23.02 8.96
C ALA A 608 7.19 -23.52 7.68
N LEU A 609 8.23 -22.82 7.22
CA LEU A 609 9.06 -23.27 6.09
C LEU A 609 9.78 -24.59 6.40
N ALA A 610 10.36 -24.73 7.60
CA ALA A 610 11.06 -25.95 8.01
C ALA A 610 10.11 -27.16 8.02
N TYR A 611 8.89 -27.00 8.51
CA TYR A 611 7.87 -28.05 8.43
C TYR A 611 7.49 -28.36 6.97
N GLN A 612 7.31 -27.34 6.12
CA GLN A 612 7.02 -27.56 4.70
C GLN A 612 8.12 -28.35 3.98
N VAL A 613 9.38 -28.13 4.33
CA VAL A 613 10.55 -28.77 3.70
C VAL A 613 10.85 -30.14 4.30
N PHE A 614 10.93 -30.26 5.62
CA PHE A 614 11.39 -31.48 6.30
C PHE A 614 10.27 -32.39 6.78
N LYS A 615 9.02 -31.91 6.84
CA LYS A 615 7.85 -32.66 7.32
C LYS A 615 8.01 -33.25 8.74
N ASP A 616 8.80 -32.58 9.59
CA ASP A 616 9.02 -32.94 10.99
C ASP A 616 8.08 -32.13 11.90
N ASP A 617 7.14 -32.82 12.56
CA ASP A 617 6.04 -32.21 13.33
C ASP A 617 6.50 -31.33 14.49
N LYS A 618 7.75 -31.48 14.96
CA LYS A 618 8.30 -30.60 16.00
C LYS A 618 8.35 -29.14 15.54
N TYR A 619 8.56 -28.89 14.24
CA TYR A 619 8.57 -27.53 13.70
C TYR A 619 7.16 -26.94 13.63
N LEU A 620 6.17 -27.75 13.24
CA LEU A 620 4.77 -27.32 13.26
C LEU A 620 4.33 -26.99 14.70
N THR A 621 4.70 -27.83 15.65
CA THR A 621 4.42 -27.62 17.08
C THR A 621 5.08 -26.33 17.58
N ALA A 622 6.36 -26.12 17.28
CA ALA A 622 7.07 -24.90 17.66
C ALA A 622 6.46 -23.62 17.05
N ALA A 623 5.99 -23.68 15.80
CA ALA A 623 5.29 -22.57 15.16
C ALA A 623 3.94 -22.27 15.83
N LYS A 624 3.17 -23.30 16.21
CA LYS A 624 1.92 -23.15 16.98
C LYS A 624 2.18 -22.51 18.35
N ASP A 625 3.20 -22.97 19.08
CA ASP A 625 3.60 -22.41 20.38
C ASP A 625 3.98 -20.93 20.27
N CYS A 626 4.72 -20.57 19.22
CA CYS A 626 5.04 -19.17 18.93
C CYS A 626 3.77 -18.35 18.73
N CYS A 627 2.78 -18.84 17.97
CA CYS A 627 1.51 -18.15 17.77
C CYS A 627 0.71 -17.98 19.07
N GLU A 628 0.74 -18.94 19.99
CA GLU A 628 0.12 -18.76 21.32
C GLU A 628 0.80 -17.64 22.11
N LEU A 629 2.12 -17.50 22.01
CA LEU A 629 2.83 -16.37 22.61
C LEU A 629 2.46 -15.04 21.93
N VAL A 630 2.46 -15.00 20.60
CA VAL A 630 2.08 -13.79 19.85
C VAL A 630 0.66 -13.37 20.20
N TRP A 631 -0.27 -14.32 20.36
CA TRP A 631 -1.64 -14.01 20.78
C TRP A 631 -1.68 -13.33 22.15
N LYS A 632 -0.85 -13.75 23.10
CA LYS A 632 -0.82 -13.18 24.45
C LYS A 632 -0.07 -11.84 24.54
N ARG A 633 1.02 -11.68 23.79
CA ARG A 633 2.02 -10.60 23.98
C ARG A 633 2.27 -9.75 22.73
N GLY A 634 1.54 -9.98 21.64
CA GLY A 634 1.83 -9.42 20.32
C GLY A 634 1.21 -8.05 20.02
N LEU A 635 0.36 -7.52 20.90
CA LEU A 635 -0.15 -6.14 20.82
C LEU A 635 0.87 -5.20 21.48
N LEU A 636 1.63 -4.44 20.68
CA LEU A 636 2.85 -3.78 21.18
C LEU A 636 2.64 -2.31 21.54
N VAL A 637 3.19 -1.88 22.68
CA VAL A 637 3.26 -0.44 23.06
C VAL A 637 4.16 0.37 22.11
N LYS A 638 5.05 -0.35 21.39
CA LYS A 638 6.02 0.24 20.47
C LYS A 638 5.35 0.80 19.20
N GLY A 639 4.18 0.29 18.82
CA GLY A 639 3.43 0.77 17.67
C GLY A 639 2.84 -0.33 16.80
N TYR A 640 2.54 0.04 15.56
CA TYR A 640 1.73 -0.76 14.65
C TYR A 640 2.49 -1.28 13.43
N GLY A 641 3.73 -0.83 13.18
CA GLY A 641 4.52 -1.18 11.99
C GLY A 641 4.86 -2.68 11.83
N LEU A 642 5.61 -3.00 10.77
CA LEU A 642 5.94 -4.39 10.41
C LEU A 642 7.14 -4.98 11.16
N CYS A 643 8.18 -4.19 11.42
CA CYS A 643 9.41 -4.74 12.01
C CYS A 643 9.22 -5.18 13.47
N HIS A 644 8.51 -4.35 14.24
CA HIS A 644 8.32 -4.49 15.67
C HIS A 644 7.05 -3.77 16.13
N GLY A 645 5.97 -4.00 15.39
CA GLY A 645 4.64 -3.49 15.66
C GLY A 645 3.58 -4.56 15.48
N THR A 646 2.35 -4.21 15.84
CA THR A 646 1.22 -5.14 15.84
C THR A 646 0.93 -5.72 14.45
N ALA A 647 1.05 -4.94 13.37
CA ALA A 647 0.81 -5.44 12.00
C ALA A 647 1.81 -6.54 11.62
N GLY A 648 3.10 -6.33 11.92
CA GLY A 648 4.13 -7.34 11.69
C GLY A 648 3.89 -8.64 12.44
N ASN A 649 3.43 -8.53 13.69
CA ASN A 649 3.08 -9.69 14.49
C ASN A 649 1.87 -10.45 13.95
N GLY A 650 0.90 -9.74 13.36
CA GLY A 650 -0.29 -10.33 12.76
C GLY A 650 0.02 -11.29 11.59
N TYR A 651 1.14 -11.09 10.89
CA TYR A 651 1.59 -12.00 9.82
C TYR A 651 1.96 -13.40 10.31
N ALA A 652 2.33 -13.57 11.58
CA ALA A 652 2.58 -14.88 12.16
C ALA A 652 1.33 -15.77 12.06
N PHE A 653 0.15 -15.19 12.33
CA PHE A 653 -1.11 -15.90 12.22
C PHE A 653 -1.49 -16.18 10.76
N LEU A 654 -1.30 -15.20 9.86
CA LEU A 654 -1.53 -15.42 8.43
C LEU A 654 -0.68 -16.56 7.88
N ARG A 655 0.60 -16.63 8.28
CA ARG A 655 1.49 -17.72 7.93
C ARG A 655 1.01 -19.08 8.46
N MET A 656 0.53 -19.12 9.70
CA MET A 656 -0.01 -20.35 10.28
C MET A 656 -1.32 -20.79 9.63
N TYR A 657 -2.20 -19.86 9.26
CA TYR A 657 -3.40 -20.18 8.48
C TYR A 657 -3.03 -20.77 7.12
N GLN A 658 -2.04 -20.19 6.42
CA GLN A 658 -1.60 -20.72 5.12
C GLN A 658 -1.11 -22.16 5.23
N LEU A 659 -0.42 -22.48 6.31
CA LEU A 659 0.13 -23.80 6.58
C LEU A 659 -0.92 -24.83 7.01
N THR A 660 -1.84 -24.44 7.92
CA THR A 660 -2.73 -25.38 8.64
C THR A 660 -4.17 -25.35 8.17
N LYS A 661 -4.59 -24.27 7.51
CA LYS A 661 -5.99 -23.94 7.18
C LYS A 661 -6.92 -23.80 8.40
N GLU A 662 -6.37 -23.72 9.61
CA GLU A 662 -7.17 -23.49 10.83
C GLU A 662 -7.67 -22.03 10.87
N GLU A 663 -8.98 -21.81 10.80
CA GLU A 663 -9.59 -20.47 10.76
C GLU A 663 -9.32 -19.62 12.01
N LYS A 664 -9.00 -20.23 13.15
CA LYS A 664 -8.61 -19.52 14.37
C LYS A 664 -7.47 -18.53 14.11
N TYR A 665 -6.53 -18.86 13.22
CA TYR A 665 -5.43 -17.96 12.90
C TYR A 665 -5.88 -16.80 12.02
N VAL A 666 -6.89 -16.98 11.16
CA VAL A 666 -7.52 -15.86 10.45
C VAL A 666 -8.19 -14.92 11.43
N LEU A 667 -8.95 -15.44 12.40
CA LEU A 667 -9.56 -14.61 13.44
C LEU A 667 -8.50 -13.80 14.19
N ARG A 668 -7.43 -14.44 14.66
CA ARG A 668 -6.37 -13.75 15.41
C ARG A 668 -5.68 -12.67 14.55
N ALA A 669 -5.44 -12.93 13.27
CA ALA A 669 -4.96 -11.93 12.33
C ALA A 669 -5.95 -10.77 12.18
N VAL A 670 -7.24 -11.05 11.99
CA VAL A 670 -8.30 -10.03 11.93
C VAL A 670 -8.32 -9.18 13.20
N LYS A 671 -8.19 -9.76 14.39
CA LYS A 671 -8.17 -9.00 15.65
C LYS A 671 -6.96 -8.06 15.75
N PHE A 672 -5.81 -8.49 15.28
CA PHE A 672 -4.61 -7.63 15.16
C PHE A 672 -4.82 -6.52 14.11
N GLY A 673 -5.50 -6.83 13.01
CA GLY A 673 -5.95 -5.84 12.03
C GLY A 673 -6.90 -4.80 12.63
N GLN A 674 -7.89 -5.22 13.40
CA GLN A 674 -8.84 -4.33 14.09
C GLN A 674 -8.11 -3.39 15.05
N TRP A 675 -7.14 -3.91 15.80
CA TRP A 675 -6.25 -3.09 16.63
C TRP A 675 -5.51 -2.03 15.80
N CYS A 676 -5.00 -2.40 14.62
CA CYS A 676 -4.35 -1.50 13.67
C CYS A 676 -5.30 -0.48 13.02
N CYS A 677 -6.59 -0.78 12.85
CA CYS A 677 -7.59 0.19 12.38
C CYS A 677 -7.76 1.36 13.37
N ASP A 678 -7.55 1.10 14.66
CA ASP A 678 -7.49 2.12 15.71
C ASP A 678 -6.09 2.77 15.83
N TYR A 679 -5.44 2.99 14.70
CA TYR A 679 -4.09 3.56 14.63
C TYR A 679 -4.01 4.88 15.41
N GLY A 680 -3.07 4.94 16.37
CA GLY A 680 -2.82 6.13 17.20
C GLY A 680 -3.75 6.30 18.41
N LYS A 681 -4.76 5.43 18.60
CA LYS A 681 -5.72 5.55 19.71
C LYS A 681 -5.27 4.85 21.00
N HIS A 682 -4.27 3.98 20.94
CA HIS A 682 -3.85 3.13 22.07
C HIS A 682 -2.71 3.73 22.91
N GLY A 683 -2.28 4.97 22.64
CA GLY A 683 -1.16 5.60 23.34
C GLY A 683 0.22 5.01 23.01
N CYS A 684 0.34 4.34 21.86
CA CYS A 684 1.62 3.83 21.36
C CYS A 684 2.63 4.95 21.10
N ARG A 685 3.92 4.61 21.16
CA ARG A 685 4.99 5.52 20.71
C ARG A 685 4.86 5.81 19.21
N THR A 686 5.09 7.05 18.80
CA THR A 686 5.29 7.41 17.39
C THR A 686 6.61 6.84 16.88
N ALA A 687 6.57 6.10 15.78
CA ALA A 687 7.76 5.55 15.14
C ALA A 687 8.72 6.66 14.67
N ASP A 688 10.01 6.36 14.57
CA ASP A 688 11.03 7.33 14.16
C ASP A 688 10.82 7.76 12.70
N ARG A 689 10.33 6.85 11.83
CA ARG A 689 9.81 7.14 10.49
C ARG A 689 8.31 6.78 10.40
N PRO A 690 7.38 7.68 10.81
CA PRO A 690 5.97 7.37 11.04
C PRO A 690 5.18 6.85 9.83
N PHE A 691 5.63 7.15 8.61
CA PHE A 691 4.95 6.74 7.38
C PHE A 691 5.67 5.59 6.67
N SER A 692 6.84 5.17 7.12
CA SER A 692 7.67 4.14 6.46
C SER A 692 7.01 2.77 6.34
N MET A 693 7.57 1.94 5.45
CA MET A 693 7.16 0.57 5.23
C MET A 693 7.38 -0.33 6.45
N PHE A 694 8.54 -0.27 7.12
CA PHE A 694 8.83 -1.21 8.22
C PHE A 694 8.53 -0.70 9.62
N GLU A 695 8.47 0.62 9.84
CA GLU A 695 8.20 1.19 11.16
C GLU A 695 6.81 1.86 11.26
N GLY A 696 6.30 2.33 10.13
CA GLY A 696 5.19 3.27 10.09
C GLY A 696 3.90 2.75 9.44
N LEU A 697 3.10 3.72 9.03
CA LEU A 697 1.75 3.52 8.51
C LEU A 697 1.72 2.75 7.18
N ALA A 698 2.71 2.91 6.29
CA ALA A 698 2.73 2.16 5.03
C ALA A 698 2.75 0.64 5.27
N GLY A 699 3.52 0.18 6.25
CA GLY A 699 3.53 -1.23 6.65
C GLY A 699 2.21 -1.72 7.23
N THR A 700 1.56 -0.87 8.01
CA THR A 700 0.23 -1.16 8.56
C THR A 700 -0.80 -1.30 7.44
N LEU A 701 -0.80 -0.38 6.47
CA LEU A 701 -1.66 -0.44 5.27
C LEU A 701 -1.38 -1.70 4.43
N TYR A 702 -0.11 -2.09 4.30
CA TYR A 702 0.26 -3.31 3.59
C TYR A 702 -0.37 -4.55 4.25
N TYR A 703 -0.24 -4.68 5.57
CA TYR A 703 -0.86 -5.76 6.33
C TYR A 703 -2.40 -5.78 6.21
N LEU A 704 -3.04 -4.63 6.37
CA LEU A 704 -4.50 -4.52 6.24
C LEU A 704 -4.99 -4.88 4.83
N THR A 705 -4.19 -4.60 3.80
CA THR A 705 -4.48 -5.01 2.42
C THR A 705 -4.39 -6.53 2.28
N ASP A 706 -3.34 -7.14 2.84
CA ASP A 706 -3.13 -8.59 2.81
C ASP A 706 -4.19 -9.38 3.60
N LEU A 707 -4.74 -8.79 4.66
CA LEU A 707 -5.85 -9.39 5.41
C LEU A 707 -7.08 -9.65 4.55
N LEU A 708 -7.30 -8.90 3.47
CA LEU A 708 -8.44 -9.09 2.58
C LEU A 708 -8.39 -10.45 1.87
N ARG A 709 -7.20 -11.05 1.72
CA ARG A 709 -6.98 -12.38 1.13
C ARG A 709 -5.95 -13.18 1.95
N PRO A 710 -6.34 -13.69 3.13
CA PRO A 710 -5.42 -14.36 4.07
C PRO A 710 -4.61 -15.51 3.46
N LYS A 711 -5.21 -16.24 2.52
CA LYS A 711 -4.53 -17.34 1.81
C LYS A 711 -3.36 -16.87 0.93
N ASN A 712 -3.42 -15.64 0.41
CA ASN A 712 -2.46 -15.09 -0.53
C ASN A 712 -1.46 -14.11 0.10
N SER A 713 -1.66 -13.73 1.36
CA SER A 713 -0.84 -12.74 2.04
C SER A 713 0.62 -13.14 2.16
N ARG A 714 1.55 -12.19 2.18
CA ARG A 714 2.97 -12.49 2.37
C ARG A 714 3.62 -11.37 3.18
N PHE A 715 4.35 -11.74 4.24
CA PHE A 715 5.16 -10.75 4.94
C PHE A 715 6.14 -10.11 3.92
N PRO A 716 6.05 -8.79 3.66
CA PRO A 716 6.78 -8.16 2.58
C PRO A 716 8.28 -8.21 2.84
N ALA A 717 9.07 -8.43 1.77
CA ALA A 717 10.53 -8.50 1.84
C ALA A 717 11.09 -9.64 2.72
N TYR A 718 10.27 -10.66 3.02
CA TYR A 718 10.70 -11.82 3.81
C TYR A 718 10.10 -13.13 3.29
N GLN A 719 8.78 -13.17 3.07
CA GLN A 719 8.07 -14.34 2.57
C GLN A 719 7.85 -14.24 1.05
N LEU A 720 8.24 -15.27 0.31
CA LEU A 720 7.97 -15.40 -1.12
C LEU A 720 6.95 -16.48 -1.42
N THR A 721 6.98 -17.62 -0.71
CA THR A 721 6.07 -18.75 -0.98
C THR A 721 4.91 -18.82 0.02
N ASN A 722 3.84 -19.53 -0.34
CA ASN A 722 2.67 -19.74 0.52
C ASN A 722 2.81 -21.02 1.33
#